data_AF-A0A4R7FGG5-F1
#
_entry.id   AF-A0A4R7FGG5-F1
#
_cell.length_a   1.000
_cell.length_b   1.000
_cell.length_c   1.000
_cell.angle_alpha   90.00
_cell.angle_beta   90.00
_cell.angle_gamma   90.00
#
_symmetry.space_group_name_H-M   'P 1'
#
loop_
_entity.id
_entity.type
_entity.pdbx_description
1 polymer ?
#
loop_
_entity_poly.entity_id
_entity_poly.type
_entity_poly.pdbx_seq_one_letter_code
_entity_poly.pdbx_strand_id
1 'polypeptide(L)'
;MASSAKQVVEVDGHRIALTNLDKVLYPEDGFTKGDVLAYYAAVAWALVPLATGRPATRKRWPDGVGTTGEPGHPFYVKNLESHAPDWIHRGTIAHRSGENTYPVVDDLATLTWLAQQATLEVHVPQWRFTADGEAGRPDRLVLDLDPGEGAGLRECAEVARLLRPVLQGMDLELFPVTSGSKGIHLFAHLSGRWTSDHVTEVAHELARSLEADHPDLVVSDMKKANRHGKVLVDWSQNRAAKTTLVPYSLRGTTHVHAAAPRTWEELDADDLAQLTPDEVVRRLERDGDLLADLAPAAARRDALTRYRSMRDAGRTPEPVPEAAPARGDDDTFVIQEHRASRLHWDFRLERNGVLVSWALPKGVPASGKENHLAVHTEDHPLEYATFTGDIPKGEYGGGHVETWDAGTYETEKFRDDEVIVTLHGGKDGGLGGGPVKVALIRTEREKPKGSQGERWLIHRMELDPAPVADQPAPEDRPHRNARPREPSAPSTAATPKPMLATAGAPLDPDEAWSIEMKWDGVRCVARVEDGRVVLTSRNDLDLTPSYPELQALAEHVHADSAVLDGEIVALDAKGRPSFSRLQQRMGLTRKQDVEPAMRAQAVQLLLFDVLEVDGRATVRAPYRDRRDLLERLVDGGGPVEVPPVVATASGDDLRGAVDDAMATSRELGLEGVVVKRADAPYRPGARSKDWVKRKHERQQEVVVGGWRPGHGRREGGVGSLLVGVNEDGRLRYAGRVGTGFSDEDLDAIAARLAGHDRRTSPFDDVPRADAGDAHWVTPALVGEVRFAEWTDDGRLRQASWRGWRPDKRPEEVVRES
;
A
#
# COMPACT_ATOMS: atom_id res chain seq x y z
N MET A 1 55.73 -8.37 -9.03
CA MET A 1 55.14 -8.62 -7.70
C MET A 1 54.87 -7.28 -7.04
N ALA A 2 53.67 -6.74 -7.22
CA ALA A 2 53.28 -5.49 -6.58
C ALA A 2 53.03 -5.80 -5.09
N SER A 3 53.75 -5.10 -4.21
CA SER A 3 53.53 -5.12 -2.78
C SER A 3 52.09 -4.66 -2.49
N SER A 4 51.19 -5.57 -2.13
CA SER A 4 49.87 -5.20 -1.62
C SER A 4 50.08 -4.44 -0.30
N ALA A 5 50.00 -3.11 -0.35
CA ALA A 5 50.11 -2.29 0.83
C ALA A 5 49.00 -2.68 1.82
N LYS A 6 49.39 -3.19 2.99
CA LYS A 6 48.47 -3.41 4.12
C LYS A 6 47.94 -2.04 4.54
N GLN A 7 46.64 -1.82 4.38
CA GLN A 7 45.98 -0.60 4.85
C GLN A 7 45.29 -0.90 6.18
N VAL A 8 45.42 0.00 7.15
CA VAL A 8 44.68 -0.12 8.42
C VAL A 8 43.63 0.96 8.42
N VAL A 9 42.37 0.54 8.52
CA VAL A 9 41.19 1.43 8.58
C VAL A 9 40.61 1.38 9.98
N GLU A 10 39.88 2.44 10.35
CA GLU A 10 39.08 2.48 11.57
C GLU A 10 37.60 2.43 11.19
N VAL A 11 36.88 1.44 11.71
CA VAL A 11 35.47 1.18 11.41
C VAL A 11 34.78 0.87 12.74
N ASP A 12 33.73 1.61 13.09
CA ASP A 12 33.03 1.54 14.38
C ASP A 12 33.99 1.54 15.60
N GLY A 13 35.07 2.35 15.54
CA GLY A 13 36.09 2.44 16.59
C GLY A 13 37.08 1.26 16.63
N HIS A 14 37.00 0.32 15.69
CA HIS A 14 37.89 -0.83 15.59
C HIS A 14 38.89 -0.68 14.46
N ARG A 15 40.16 -0.98 14.75
CA ARG A 15 41.24 -0.96 13.75
C ARG A 15 41.28 -2.29 13.00
N ILE A 16 41.02 -2.26 11.69
CA ILE A 16 40.98 -3.45 10.83
C ILE A 16 42.07 -3.34 9.76
N ALA A 17 42.85 -4.40 9.60
CA ALA A 17 43.86 -4.49 8.54
C ALA A 17 43.28 -5.10 7.27
N LEU A 18 43.24 -4.30 6.21
CA LEU A 18 42.83 -4.69 4.87
C LEU A 18 44.05 -5.04 4.00
N THR A 19 43.92 -6.09 3.19
CA THR A 19 45.01 -6.59 2.34
C THR A 19 44.48 -7.13 1.02
N ASN A 20 45.32 -7.07 -0.02
CA ASN A 20 45.02 -7.56 -1.37
C ASN A 20 43.74 -6.96 -1.95
N LEU A 21 43.55 -5.64 -1.82
CA LEU A 21 42.34 -4.95 -2.29
C LEU A 21 42.12 -5.13 -3.79
N ASP A 22 43.19 -5.08 -4.59
CA ASP A 22 43.13 -5.27 -6.05
C ASP A 22 42.97 -6.75 -6.47
N LYS A 23 42.84 -7.70 -5.52
CA LYS A 23 42.62 -9.11 -5.87
C LYS A 23 41.23 -9.24 -6.49
N VAL A 24 41.19 -9.65 -7.75
CA VAL A 24 39.94 -9.96 -8.46
C VAL A 24 39.29 -11.19 -7.82
N LEU A 25 38.07 -11.04 -7.33
CA LEU A 25 37.28 -12.13 -6.77
C LEU A 25 36.21 -12.61 -7.75
N TYR A 26 35.73 -11.77 -8.67
CA TYR A 26 34.86 -12.14 -9.80
C TYR A 26 35.59 -11.86 -11.12
N PRO A 27 36.25 -12.85 -11.72
CA PRO A 27 37.04 -12.66 -12.94
C PRO A 27 36.27 -12.14 -14.14
N GLU A 28 35.01 -12.59 -14.33
CA GLU A 28 34.19 -12.23 -15.50
C GLU A 28 33.79 -10.74 -15.50
N ASP A 29 33.64 -10.14 -14.30
CA ASP A 29 33.24 -8.73 -14.15
C ASP A 29 34.40 -7.83 -13.69
N GLY A 30 35.57 -8.41 -13.42
CA GLY A 30 36.72 -7.69 -12.85
C GLY A 30 36.51 -7.21 -11.40
N PHE A 31 35.47 -7.67 -10.70
CA PHE A 31 35.11 -7.20 -9.37
C PHE A 31 36.14 -7.64 -8.33
N THR A 32 36.75 -6.68 -7.65
CA THR A 32 37.88 -6.89 -6.73
C THR A 32 37.43 -7.06 -5.28
N LYS A 33 38.36 -7.47 -4.43
CA LYS A 33 38.15 -7.51 -2.97
C LYS A 33 37.88 -6.12 -2.39
N GLY A 34 38.49 -5.08 -2.95
CA GLY A 34 38.20 -3.69 -2.61
C GLY A 34 36.74 -3.34 -2.89
N ASP A 35 36.22 -3.77 -4.05
CA ASP A 35 34.82 -3.53 -4.44
C ASP A 35 33.85 -4.30 -3.54
N VAL A 36 34.19 -5.54 -3.13
CA VAL A 36 33.41 -6.30 -2.14
C VAL A 36 33.33 -5.55 -0.80
N LEU A 37 34.45 -4.99 -0.33
CA LEU A 37 34.49 -4.21 0.91
C LEU A 37 33.66 -2.92 0.79
N ALA A 38 33.77 -2.21 -0.34
CA ALA A 38 33.00 -1.00 -0.61
C ALA A 38 31.50 -1.28 -0.68
N TYR A 39 31.09 -2.35 -1.38
CA TYR A 39 29.70 -2.78 -1.45
C TYR A 39 29.14 -3.12 -0.07
N TYR A 40 29.83 -3.95 0.70
CA TYR A 40 29.36 -4.33 2.03
C TYR A 40 29.29 -3.14 2.98
N ALA A 41 30.19 -2.16 2.86
CA ALA A 41 30.11 -0.91 3.61
C ALA A 41 28.87 -0.09 3.23
N ALA A 42 28.53 -0.02 1.94
CA ALA A 42 27.37 0.72 1.43
C ALA A 42 26.04 0.10 1.87
N VAL A 43 25.92 -1.24 1.90
CA VAL A 43 24.66 -1.93 2.27
C VAL A 43 24.59 -2.34 3.74
N ALA A 44 25.65 -2.12 4.53
CA ALA A 44 25.73 -2.59 5.92
C ALA A 44 24.54 -2.13 6.77
N TRP A 45 24.06 -0.91 6.55
CA TRP A 45 22.97 -0.33 7.32
C TRP A 45 21.63 -1.06 7.13
N ALA A 46 21.44 -1.76 6.01
CA ALA A 46 20.27 -2.60 5.74
C ALA A 46 20.55 -4.10 5.97
N LEU A 47 21.78 -4.57 5.71
CA LEU A 47 22.16 -5.97 5.91
C LEU A 47 22.28 -6.34 7.39
N VAL A 48 23.00 -5.54 8.17
CA VAL A 48 23.33 -5.85 9.57
C VAL A 48 22.07 -6.09 10.40
N PRO A 49 21.02 -5.25 10.36
CA PRO A 49 19.79 -5.46 11.14
C PRO A 49 19.10 -6.82 10.90
N LEU A 50 19.24 -7.36 9.68
CA LEU A 50 18.69 -8.66 9.27
C LEU A 50 19.55 -9.84 9.75
N ALA A 51 20.81 -9.61 10.08
CA ALA A 51 21.77 -10.59 10.59
C ALA A 51 21.99 -10.53 12.10
N THR A 52 21.73 -9.37 12.74
CA THR A 52 21.96 -9.09 14.16
C THR A 52 21.39 -10.17 15.07
N GLY A 53 22.17 -10.58 16.07
CA GLY A 53 21.79 -11.59 17.05
C GLY A 53 21.66 -13.02 16.50
N ARG A 54 22.07 -13.28 15.25
CA ARG A 54 22.01 -14.61 14.63
C ARG A 54 23.42 -15.19 14.41
N PRO A 55 23.61 -16.52 14.60
CA PRO A 55 24.88 -17.17 14.30
C PRO A 55 25.14 -17.21 12.79
N ALA A 56 26.18 -16.52 12.33
CA ALA A 56 26.50 -16.42 10.91
C ALA A 56 27.40 -17.56 10.42
N THR A 57 26.87 -18.37 9.51
CA THR A 57 27.65 -19.28 8.67
C THR A 57 28.16 -18.52 7.45
N ARG A 58 29.45 -18.62 7.16
CA ARG A 58 30.11 -17.82 6.13
C ARG A 58 30.54 -18.72 5.00
N LYS A 59 30.33 -18.31 3.75
CA LYS A 59 30.92 -18.98 2.60
C LYS A 59 31.98 -18.11 1.98
N ARG A 60 33.18 -18.67 1.87
CA ARG A 60 34.40 -17.93 1.52
C ARG A 60 34.95 -18.39 0.18
N TRP A 61 35.45 -17.44 -0.58
CA TRP A 61 36.20 -17.66 -1.82
C TRP A 61 37.52 -16.91 -1.75
N PRO A 62 38.52 -17.41 -0.99
CA PRO A 62 39.80 -16.71 -0.86
C PRO A 62 40.48 -16.42 -2.20
N ASP A 63 40.27 -17.29 -3.20
CA ASP A 63 40.84 -17.20 -4.55
C ASP A 63 39.85 -16.75 -5.63
N GLY A 64 38.67 -16.26 -5.21
CA GLY A 64 37.61 -15.82 -6.12
C GLY A 64 36.69 -16.94 -6.59
N VAL A 65 35.59 -16.56 -7.24
CA VAL A 65 34.52 -17.46 -7.71
C VAL A 65 34.90 -18.27 -8.96
N GLY A 66 36.00 -17.91 -9.63
CA GLY A 66 36.43 -18.52 -10.89
C GLY A 66 35.59 -18.05 -12.09
N THR A 67 35.71 -18.78 -13.20
CA THR A 67 34.96 -18.52 -14.45
C THR A 67 33.98 -19.65 -14.72
N THR A 68 33.16 -19.53 -15.77
CA THR A 68 32.26 -20.61 -16.19
C THR A 68 33.02 -21.90 -16.56
N GLY A 69 34.23 -21.78 -17.12
CA GLY A 69 35.07 -22.92 -17.51
C GLY A 69 35.95 -23.47 -16.37
N GLU A 70 36.30 -22.65 -15.39
CA GLU A 70 37.14 -23.03 -14.26
C GLU A 70 36.57 -22.44 -12.95
N PRO A 71 35.57 -23.11 -12.34
CA PRO A 71 34.92 -22.62 -11.13
C PRO A 71 35.85 -22.61 -9.92
N GLY A 72 35.77 -21.55 -9.12
CA GLY A 72 36.53 -21.41 -7.88
C GLY A 72 36.09 -22.41 -6.80
N HIS A 73 36.91 -22.54 -5.75
CA HIS A 73 36.68 -23.51 -4.68
C HIS A 73 36.18 -22.83 -3.39
N PRO A 74 34.85 -22.77 -3.15
CA PRO A 74 34.32 -22.28 -1.90
C PRO A 74 34.50 -23.26 -0.76
N PHE A 75 34.44 -22.74 0.46
CA PHE A 75 34.17 -23.53 1.65
C PHE A 75 33.28 -22.79 2.62
N TYR A 76 32.46 -23.56 3.35
CA TYR A 76 31.60 -23.07 4.42
C TYR A 76 32.37 -23.08 5.74
N VAL A 77 32.33 -21.97 6.46
CA VAL A 77 32.94 -21.82 7.78
C VAL A 77 31.88 -21.45 8.80
N LYS A 78 31.67 -22.37 9.72
CA LYS A 78 30.80 -22.18 10.89
C LYS A 78 31.61 -21.58 12.03
N ASN A 79 32.59 -22.34 12.50
CA ASN A 79 33.43 -21.96 13.62
C ASN A 79 34.33 -20.75 13.31
N LEU A 80 34.35 -19.78 14.21
CA LEU A 80 35.17 -18.58 14.12
C LEU A 80 36.65 -18.94 14.24
N GLU A 81 37.49 -18.27 13.46
CA GLU A 81 38.92 -18.53 13.41
C GLU A 81 39.59 -18.15 14.75
N SER A 82 40.65 -18.87 15.14
CA SER A 82 41.39 -18.59 16.39
C SER A 82 42.04 -17.20 16.41
N HIS A 83 42.28 -16.61 15.24
CA HIS A 83 42.83 -15.26 15.08
C HIS A 83 41.74 -14.19 14.89
N ALA A 84 40.46 -14.52 15.05
CA ALA A 84 39.38 -13.55 14.94
C ALA A 84 39.48 -12.54 16.09
N PRO A 85 39.34 -11.23 15.83
CA PRO A 85 39.41 -10.20 16.86
C PRO A 85 38.41 -10.41 18.01
N ASP A 86 38.84 -10.13 19.24
CA ASP A 86 38.05 -10.38 20.45
C ASP A 86 36.78 -9.52 20.54
N TRP A 87 36.75 -8.38 19.85
CA TRP A 87 35.59 -7.49 19.80
C TRP A 87 34.44 -8.02 18.92
N ILE A 88 34.68 -9.01 18.06
CA ILE A 88 33.60 -9.65 17.29
C ILE A 88 32.73 -10.42 18.27
N HIS A 89 31.45 -10.08 18.32
CA HIS A 89 30.48 -10.80 19.14
C HIS A 89 30.33 -12.26 18.67
N ARG A 90 30.19 -13.19 19.63
CA ARG A 90 30.26 -14.63 19.40
C ARG A 90 29.11 -15.34 20.09
N GLY A 91 28.52 -16.32 19.42
CA GLY A 91 27.56 -17.25 20.01
C GLY A 91 28.00 -18.68 19.79
N THR A 92 27.90 -19.53 20.81
CA THR A 92 28.32 -20.94 20.74
C THR A 92 27.10 -21.83 20.62
N ILE A 93 27.16 -22.80 19.71
CA ILE A 93 26.10 -23.81 19.54
C ILE A 93 26.71 -25.18 19.73
N ALA A 94 26.11 -25.96 20.64
CA ALA A 94 26.41 -27.37 20.80
C ALA A 94 25.81 -28.16 19.63
N HIS A 95 26.68 -28.80 18.84
CA HIS A 95 26.27 -29.74 17.81
C HIS A 95 26.63 -31.17 18.24
N ARG A 96 26.06 -32.17 17.55
CA ARG A 96 26.37 -33.59 17.80
C ARG A 96 27.86 -33.93 17.68
N SER A 97 28.61 -33.18 16.88
CA SER A 97 30.04 -33.36 16.63
C SER A 97 30.95 -32.50 17.52
N GLY A 98 30.38 -31.74 18.47
CA GLY A 98 31.10 -30.77 19.30
C GLY A 98 30.49 -29.36 19.23
N GLU A 99 31.12 -28.43 19.94
CA GLU A 99 30.69 -27.02 19.97
C GLU A 99 31.32 -26.23 18.83
N ASN A 100 30.52 -25.36 18.19
CA ASN A 100 31.02 -24.37 17.24
C ASN A 100 30.71 -22.98 17.77
N THR A 101 31.70 -22.09 17.75
CA THR A 101 31.54 -20.67 18.06
C THR A 101 31.35 -19.89 16.76
N TYR A 102 30.21 -19.25 16.58
CA TYR A 102 29.87 -18.48 15.39
C TYR A 102 30.12 -16.99 15.64
N PRO A 103 30.52 -16.22 14.62
CA PRO A 103 30.38 -14.77 14.68
C PRO A 103 28.91 -14.37 14.64
N VAL A 104 28.57 -13.31 15.36
CA VAL A 104 27.29 -12.61 15.25
C VAL A 104 27.57 -11.29 14.55
N VAL A 105 26.86 -11.02 13.45
CA VAL A 105 27.09 -9.82 12.62
C VAL A 105 26.19 -8.69 13.13
N ASP A 106 26.67 -7.96 14.14
CA ASP A 106 25.92 -6.89 14.80
C ASP A 106 26.31 -5.47 14.36
N ASP A 107 27.40 -5.33 13.61
CA ASP A 107 27.97 -4.03 13.24
C ASP A 107 28.75 -4.08 11.90
N LEU A 108 29.09 -2.88 11.40
CA LEU A 108 29.83 -2.72 10.14
C LEU A 108 31.28 -3.20 10.28
N ALA A 109 31.90 -3.03 11.45
CA ALA A 109 33.25 -3.53 11.71
C ALA A 109 33.35 -5.05 11.51
N THR A 110 32.40 -5.81 12.06
CA THR A 110 32.31 -7.27 11.92
C THR A 110 32.13 -7.64 10.46
N LEU A 111 31.15 -7.04 9.78
CA LEU A 111 30.92 -7.30 8.35
C LEU A 111 32.16 -7.00 7.49
N THR A 112 32.84 -5.88 7.76
CA THR A 112 34.09 -5.49 7.09
C THR A 112 35.18 -6.53 7.30
N TRP A 113 35.33 -7.04 8.54
CA TRP A 113 36.30 -8.10 8.82
C TRP A 113 35.96 -9.39 8.07
N LEU A 114 34.68 -9.79 8.00
CA LEU A 114 34.25 -10.97 7.24
C LEU A 114 34.53 -10.83 5.74
N ALA A 115 34.24 -9.67 5.15
CA ALA A 115 34.55 -9.36 3.75
C ALA A 115 36.07 -9.39 3.49
N GLN A 116 36.88 -8.86 4.42
CA GLN A 116 38.34 -8.95 4.37
C GLN A 116 38.84 -10.41 4.41
N GLN A 117 38.08 -11.33 5.02
CA GLN A 117 38.35 -12.78 4.97
C GLN A 117 37.85 -13.45 3.68
N ALA A 118 37.43 -12.69 2.67
CA ALA A 118 36.81 -13.16 1.42
C ALA A 118 35.51 -13.93 1.64
N THR A 119 34.74 -13.56 2.67
CA THR A 119 33.35 -14.00 2.82
C THR A 119 32.50 -13.26 1.79
N LEU A 120 31.95 -14.00 0.83
CA LEU A 120 31.03 -13.43 -0.17
C LEU A 120 29.58 -13.67 0.22
N GLU A 121 29.26 -14.77 0.90
CA GLU A 121 27.89 -15.07 1.33
C GLU A 121 27.82 -15.20 2.85
N VAL A 122 26.86 -14.49 3.47
CA VAL A 122 26.52 -14.59 4.90
C VAL A 122 25.19 -15.31 5.04
N HIS A 123 25.15 -16.42 5.77
CA HIS A 123 23.97 -17.25 5.97
C HIS A 123 23.62 -17.33 7.45
N VAL A 124 22.36 -17.13 7.81
CA VAL A 124 21.89 -17.13 9.21
C VAL A 124 20.59 -17.93 9.36
N PRO A 125 20.27 -18.49 10.54
CA PRO A 125 18.99 -19.14 10.78
C PRO A 125 17.84 -18.13 10.93
N GLN A 126 16.60 -18.62 11.00
CA GLN A 126 15.41 -17.77 11.17
C GLN A 126 15.13 -17.37 12.62
N TRP A 127 15.97 -17.78 13.57
CA TRP A 127 15.91 -17.43 15.00
C TRP A 127 17.13 -16.60 15.42
N ARG A 128 17.09 -16.00 16.61
CA ARG A 128 18.20 -15.26 17.25
C ARG A 128 18.59 -15.92 18.58
N PHE A 129 19.81 -15.68 19.01
CA PHE A 129 20.22 -16.04 20.36
C PHE A 129 19.31 -15.36 21.39
N THR A 130 18.92 -16.10 22.42
CA THR A 130 18.34 -15.53 23.63
C THR A 130 19.44 -14.83 24.46
N ALA A 131 19.04 -14.09 25.50
CA ALA A 131 20.00 -13.46 26.42
C ALA A 131 20.95 -14.48 27.08
N ASP A 132 20.50 -15.72 27.26
CA ASP A 132 21.29 -16.82 27.83
C ASP A 132 22.20 -17.51 26.79
N GLY A 133 22.21 -17.05 25.53
CA GLY A 133 23.01 -17.62 24.45
C GLY A 133 22.43 -18.87 23.79
N GLU A 134 21.17 -19.21 24.07
CA GLU A 134 20.48 -20.37 23.51
C GLU A 134 19.72 -20.02 22.21
N ALA A 135 19.33 -21.03 21.44
CA ALA A 135 18.52 -20.82 20.25
C ALA A 135 17.10 -20.34 20.61
N GLY A 136 16.74 -19.13 20.18
CA GLY A 136 15.42 -18.55 20.40
C GLY A 136 14.34 -19.11 19.46
N ARG A 137 13.15 -18.52 19.57
CA ARG A 137 12.05 -18.79 18.62
C ARG A 137 12.28 -18.01 17.31
N PRO A 138 11.89 -18.55 16.15
CA PRO A 138 11.99 -17.84 14.90
C PRO A 138 11.14 -16.56 14.90
N ASP A 139 11.75 -15.48 14.44
CA ASP A 139 11.13 -14.15 14.26
C ASP A 139 10.84 -13.85 12.79
N ARG A 140 11.13 -14.81 11.89
CA ARG A 140 10.75 -14.75 10.48
C ARG A 140 10.51 -16.13 9.88
N LEU A 141 9.71 -16.17 8.83
CA LEU A 141 9.48 -17.32 7.95
C LEU A 141 10.18 -17.08 6.61
N VAL A 142 10.66 -18.16 6.00
CA VAL A 142 11.27 -18.13 4.66
C VAL A 142 10.68 -19.24 3.78
N LEU A 143 10.29 -18.89 2.56
CA LEU A 143 10.02 -19.84 1.48
C LEU A 143 11.04 -19.60 0.37
N ASP A 144 11.88 -20.59 0.09
CA ASP A 144 12.88 -20.50 -0.98
C ASP A 144 12.32 -21.15 -2.26
N LEU A 145 12.13 -20.33 -3.29
CA LEU A 145 11.60 -20.73 -4.58
C LEU A 145 12.77 -21.05 -5.50
N ASP A 146 13.09 -22.33 -5.61
CA ASP A 146 14.24 -22.84 -6.38
C ASP A 146 13.76 -23.44 -7.72
N PRO A 147 14.05 -22.78 -8.86
CA PRO A 147 13.60 -23.25 -10.16
C PRO A 147 14.40 -24.48 -10.59
N GLY A 148 13.69 -25.53 -11.00
CA GLY A 148 14.29 -26.70 -11.65
C GLY A 148 14.72 -26.43 -13.08
N GLU A 149 15.35 -27.43 -13.71
CA GLU A 149 15.75 -27.33 -15.11
C GLU A 149 14.55 -27.03 -16.01
N GLY A 150 14.62 -25.97 -16.82
CA GLY A 150 13.52 -25.52 -17.67
C GLY A 150 12.59 -24.46 -17.04
N ALA A 151 12.75 -24.17 -15.74
CA ALA A 151 12.12 -23.03 -15.06
C ALA A 151 13.17 -21.98 -14.69
N GLY A 152 12.74 -20.73 -14.48
CA GLY A 152 13.58 -19.61 -14.09
C GLY A 152 12.88 -18.62 -13.17
N LEU A 153 13.36 -17.38 -13.16
CA LEU A 153 12.85 -16.33 -12.28
C LEU A 153 11.37 -16.01 -12.51
N ARG A 154 10.90 -16.12 -13.76
CA ARG A 154 9.51 -15.84 -14.12
C ARG A 154 8.55 -16.83 -13.46
N GLU A 155 8.87 -18.12 -13.53
CA GLU A 155 8.09 -19.17 -12.86
C GLU A 155 8.17 -19.00 -11.34
N CYS A 156 9.34 -18.62 -10.79
CA CYS A 156 9.44 -18.29 -9.36
C CYS A 156 8.55 -17.11 -8.97
N ALA A 157 8.48 -16.05 -9.79
CA ALA A 157 7.60 -14.91 -9.54
C ALA A 157 6.13 -15.30 -9.62
N GLU A 158 5.75 -16.16 -10.58
CA GLU A 158 4.40 -16.72 -10.66
C GLU A 158 4.02 -17.47 -9.38
N VAL A 159 4.91 -18.36 -8.90
CA VAL A 159 4.69 -19.08 -7.63
C VAL A 159 4.63 -18.13 -6.43
N ALA A 160 5.47 -17.10 -6.39
CA ALA A 160 5.42 -16.08 -5.35
C ALA A 160 4.06 -15.36 -5.30
N ARG A 161 3.47 -15.05 -6.46
CA ARG A 161 2.14 -14.44 -6.57
C ARG A 161 1.04 -15.34 -6.07
N LEU A 162 1.14 -16.66 -6.30
CA LEU A 162 0.16 -17.62 -5.79
C LEU A 162 0.23 -17.74 -4.27
N LEU A 163 1.43 -17.66 -3.69
CA LEU A 163 1.64 -17.68 -2.24
C LEU A 163 1.16 -16.40 -1.56
N ARG A 164 1.34 -15.23 -2.18
CA ARG A 164 1.01 -13.93 -1.58
C ARG A 164 -0.37 -13.84 -0.92
N PRO A 165 -1.50 -14.11 -1.59
CA PRO A 165 -2.81 -13.98 -0.97
C PRO A 165 -3.05 -15.01 0.15
N VAL A 166 -2.42 -16.18 0.07
CA VAL A 166 -2.54 -17.23 1.11
C VAL A 166 -1.90 -16.74 2.41
N LEU A 167 -0.68 -16.21 2.32
CA LEU A 167 0.04 -15.71 3.50
C LEU A 167 -0.57 -14.40 4.01
N GLN A 168 -1.04 -13.52 3.13
CA GLN A 168 -1.79 -12.32 3.54
C GLN A 168 -3.05 -12.68 4.33
N GLY A 169 -3.78 -13.74 3.93
CA GLY A 169 -4.92 -14.25 4.70
C GLY A 169 -4.55 -14.84 6.07
N MET A 170 -3.26 -15.03 6.35
CA MET A 170 -2.71 -15.45 7.64
C MET A 170 -2.08 -14.28 8.41
N ASP A 171 -2.32 -13.03 7.99
CA ASP A 171 -1.69 -11.82 8.50
C ASP A 171 -0.15 -11.83 8.38
N LEU A 172 0.37 -12.51 7.34
CA LEU A 172 1.80 -12.58 7.04
C LEU A 172 2.09 -11.82 5.74
N GLU A 173 2.63 -10.61 5.89
CA GLU A 173 3.16 -9.85 4.75
C GLU A 173 4.42 -10.52 4.20
N LEU A 174 4.46 -10.71 2.87
CA LEU A 174 5.59 -11.30 2.17
C LEU A 174 6.45 -10.23 1.51
N PHE A 175 7.75 -10.36 1.75
CA PHE A 175 8.81 -9.53 1.19
C PHE A 175 9.65 -10.37 0.22
N PRO A 176 9.55 -10.15 -1.11
CA PRO A 176 10.29 -10.93 -2.08
C PRO A 176 11.74 -10.44 -2.22
N VAL A 177 12.67 -11.38 -2.33
CA VAL A 177 14.10 -11.15 -2.48
C VAL A 177 14.61 -12.03 -3.60
N THR A 178 15.03 -11.43 -4.71
CA THR A 178 15.76 -12.18 -5.75
C THR A 178 17.04 -12.74 -5.13
N SER A 179 17.31 -14.04 -5.29
CA SER A 179 18.36 -14.71 -4.51
C SER A 179 19.79 -14.29 -4.88
N GLY A 180 19.99 -13.56 -5.98
CA GLY A 180 21.27 -13.31 -6.64
C GLY A 180 21.81 -14.53 -7.41
N SER A 181 21.05 -15.61 -7.52
CA SER A 181 21.42 -16.82 -8.26
C SER A 181 20.33 -17.19 -9.26
N LYS A 182 19.49 -18.18 -8.96
CA LYS A 182 18.43 -18.64 -9.89
C LYS A 182 17.02 -18.30 -9.41
N GLY A 183 16.78 -18.38 -8.11
CA GLY A 183 15.46 -18.32 -7.51
C GLY A 183 15.13 -17.02 -6.78
N ILE A 184 14.04 -17.06 -6.03
CA ILE A 184 13.49 -15.98 -5.19
C ILE A 184 13.27 -16.51 -3.78
N HIS A 185 13.67 -15.77 -2.76
CA HIS A 185 13.27 -16.02 -1.38
C HIS A 185 12.07 -15.13 -1.04
N LEU A 186 11.08 -15.67 -0.34
CA LEU A 186 9.99 -14.91 0.25
C LEU A 186 10.14 -14.92 1.76
N PHE A 187 10.24 -13.74 2.36
CA PHE A 187 10.33 -13.58 3.80
C PHE A 187 9.01 -13.06 4.38
N ALA A 188 8.67 -13.48 5.60
CA ALA A 188 7.59 -12.85 6.39
C ALA A 188 8.03 -12.69 7.84
N HIS A 189 7.59 -11.61 8.50
CA HIS A 189 7.83 -11.41 9.92
C HIS A 189 6.98 -12.38 10.75
N LEU A 190 7.55 -12.93 11.83
CA LEU A 190 6.84 -13.75 12.80
C LEU A 190 6.92 -13.09 14.18
N SER A 191 5.83 -13.15 14.94
CA SER A 191 5.77 -12.56 16.28
C SER A 191 6.59 -13.30 17.36
N GLY A 192 7.50 -14.21 16.99
CA GLY A 192 8.29 -15.02 17.94
C GLY A 192 7.48 -16.00 18.79
N ARG A 193 6.19 -16.23 18.48
CA ARG A 193 5.30 -17.09 19.28
C ARG A 193 5.46 -18.58 18.97
N TRP A 194 5.95 -18.94 17.80
CA TRP A 194 5.98 -20.32 17.31
C TRP A 194 7.38 -20.93 17.41
N THR A 195 7.48 -22.26 17.45
CA THR A 195 8.76 -22.98 17.37
C THR A 195 9.16 -23.16 15.91
N SER A 196 10.44 -23.44 15.64
CA SER A 196 10.91 -23.74 14.28
C SER A 196 10.18 -24.94 13.66
N ASP A 197 9.81 -25.92 14.47
CA ASP A 197 9.08 -27.11 14.00
C ASP A 197 7.65 -26.74 13.54
N HIS A 198 6.91 -25.94 14.32
CA HIS A 198 5.58 -25.47 13.91
C HIS A 198 5.64 -24.66 12.61
N VAL A 199 6.61 -23.74 12.49
CA VAL A 199 6.79 -22.93 11.27
C VAL A 199 7.14 -23.81 10.07
N THR A 200 7.99 -24.82 10.28
CA THR A 200 8.35 -25.78 9.23
C THR A 200 7.16 -26.61 8.77
N GLU A 201 6.31 -27.07 9.69
CA GLU A 201 5.10 -27.83 9.36
C GLU A 201 4.11 -27.00 8.53
N VAL A 202 3.85 -25.76 8.93
CA VAL A 202 2.98 -24.84 8.19
C VAL A 202 3.53 -24.57 6.79
N ALA A 203 4.83 -24.28 6.66
CA ALA A 203 5.47 -24.06 5.37
C ALA A 203 5.40 -25.30 4.47
N HIS A 204 5.52 -26.50 5.04
CA HIS A 204 5.45 -27.76 4.31
C HIS A 204 4.03 -28.03 3.79
N GLU A 205 3.00 -27.87 4.63
CA GLU A 205 1.61 -28.06 4.19
C GLU A 205 1.18 -27.02 3.15
N LEU A 206 1.64 -25.77 3.28
CA LEU A 206 1.47 -24.74 2.26
C LEU A 206 2.09 -25.15 0.91
N ALA A 207 3.33 -25.64 0.92
CA ALA A 207 4.00 -26.11 -0.30
C ALA A 207 3.26 -27.29 -0.95
N ARG A 208 2.74 -28.22 -0.14
CA ARG A 208 1.98 -29.39 -0.62
C ARG A 208 0.61 -29.01 -1.18
N SER A 209 -0.09 -28.08 -0.52
CA SER A 209 -1.36 -27.55 -1.03
C SER A 209 -1.16 -26.86 -2.37
N LEU A 210 -0.12 -26.03 -2.48
CA LEU A 210 0.17 -25.32 -3.72
C LEU A 210 0.59 -26.26 -4.86
N GLU A 211 1.36 -27.32 -4.57
CA GLU A 211 1.66 -28.38 -5.54
C GLU A 211 0.39 -29.11 -5.99
N ALA A 212 -0.57 -29.36 -5.09
CA ALA A 212 -1.82 -30.03 -5.45
C ALA A 212 -2.69 -29.17 -6.39
N ASP A 213 -2.72 -27.85 -6.18
CA ASP A 213 -3.48 -26.92 -7.01
C ASP A 213 -2.77 -26.58 -8.33
N HIS A 214 -1.43 -26.60 -8.34
CA HIS A 214 -0.60 -26.21 -9.49
C HIS A 214 0.48 -27.25 -9.80
N PRO A 215 0.11 -28.51 -10.12
CA PRO A 215 1.07 -29.61 -10.24
C PRO A 215 2.04 -29.46 -11.40
N ASP A 216 1.72 -28.65 -12.43
CA ASP A 216 2.59 -28.42 -13.58
C ASP A 216 3.63 -27.32 -13.34
N LEU A 217 3.48 -26.52 -12.29
CA LEU A 217 4.34 -25.38 -11.97
C LEU A 217 5.12 -25.58 -10.66
N VAL A 218 4.53 -26.25 -9.67
CA VAL A 218 5.07 -26.34 -8.31
C VAL A 218 5.43 -27.77 -7.96
N VAL A 219 6.48 -27.93 -7.16
CA VAL A 219 6.85 -29.19 -6.51
C VAL A 219 7.25 -28.93 -5.05
N SER A 220 6.82 -29.80 -4.14
CA SER A 220 7.20 -29.74 -2.72
C SER A 220 8.18 -30.86 -2.30
N ASP A 221 8.30 -31.93 -3.10
CA ASP A 221 9.28 -33.01 -2.89
C ASP A 221 10.70 -32.54 -3.26
N MET A 222 11.64 -32.76 -2.34
CA MET A 222 13.05 -32.41 -2.48
C MET A 222 13.78 -33.18 -3.58
N LYS A 223 13.23 -34.27 -4.13
CA LYS A 223 13.88 -35.05 -5.20
C LYS A 223 14.03 -34.24 -6.48
N LYS A 224 15.28 -34.05 -6.92
CA LYS A 224 15.62 -33.31 -8.15
C LYS A 224 14.92 -33.83 -9.41
N ALA A 225 14.68 -35.14 -9.49
CA ALA A 225 14.01 -35.77 -10.63
C ALA A 225 12.60 -35.23 -10.91
N ASN A 226 11.93 -34.66 -9.89
CA ASN A 226 10.56 -34.16 -10.00
C ASN A 226 10.48 -32.68 -10.39
N ARG A 227 11.62 -32.00 -10.55
CA ARG A 227 11.68 -30.52 -10.67
C ARG A 227 11.73 -30.01 -12.11
N HIS A 228 11.82 -30.87 -13.11
CA HIS A 228 11.94 -30.43 -14.50
C HIS A 228 10.70 -29.60 -14.92
N GLY A 229 10.93 -28.36 -15.36
CA GLY A 229 9.91 -27.38 -15.71
C GLY A 229 9.14 -26.77 -14.53
N LYS A 230 9.56 -27.04 -13.28
CA LYS A 230 8.82 -26.67 -12.06
C LYS A 230 9.69 -25.89 -11.09
N VAL A 231 9.04 -25.17 -10.18
CA VAL A 231 9.65 -24.47 -9.06
C VAL A 231 9.47 -25.30 -7.80
N LEU A 232 10.58 -25.60 -7.13
CA LEU A 232 10.54 -26.15 -5.79
C LEU A 232 10.18 -25.03 -4.81
N VAL A 233 9.15 -25.25 -4.00
CA VAL A 233 8.92 -24.45 -2.79
C VAL A 233 9.66 -25.13 -1.63
N ASP A 234 10.91 -24.71 -1.36
CA ASP A 234 11.73 -25.26 -0.27
C ASP A 234 11.28 -24.71 1.08
N TRP A 235 10.31 -25.41 1.67
CA TRP A 235 9.82 -25.20 3.02
C TRP A 235 10.84 -25.52 4.12
N SER A 236 11.91 -26.26 3.81
CA SER A 236 12.85 -26.77 4.82
C SER A 236 13.79 -25.70 5.37
N GLN A 237 13.85 -24.53 4.75
CA GLN A 237 14.63 -23.37 5.21
C GLN A 237 14.25 -22.90 6.63
N ASN A 238 13.05 -23.26 7.10
CA ASN A 238 12.52 -22.91 8.42
C ASN A 238 12.98 -23.84 9.55
N ARG A 239 13.70 -24.93 9.24
CA ARG A 239 14.25 -25.83 10.27
C ARG A 239 15.31 -25.11 11.09
N ALA A 240 15.33 -25.31 12.41
CA ALA A 240 16.25 -24.59 13.32
C ALA A 240 17.75 -24.72 12.95
N ALA A 241 18.15 -25.85 12.36
CA ALA A 241 19.54 -26.10 11.96
C ALA A 241 19.91 -25.57 10.56
N LYS A 242 18.94 -25.04 9.80
CA LYS A 242 19.15 -24.50 8.46
C LYS A 242 19.50 -23.02 8.54
N THR A 243 20.25 -22.56 7.54
CA THR A 243 20.63 -21.16 7.39
C THR A 243 20.27 -20.72 6.00
N THR A 244 19.73 -19.51 5.89
CA THR A 244 19.41 -18.85 4.62
C THR A 244 20.33 -17.66 4.45
N LEU A 245 20.67 -17.37 3.21
CA LEU A 245 21.44 -16.20 2.85
C LEU A 245 20.76 -14.92 3.36
N VAL A 246 21.51 -14.06 4.05
CA VAL A 246 21.01 -12.75 4.49
C VAL A 246 20.78 -11.88 3.25
N PRO A 247 19.62 -11.21 3.11
CA PRO A 247 19.42 -10.21 2.08
C PRO A 247 20.56 -9.18 2.05
N TYR A 248 20.83 -8.63 0.87
CA TYR A 248 21.98 -7.80 0.52
C TYR A 248 23.34 -8.52 0.49
N SER A 249 23.45 -9.80 0.88
CA SER A 249 24.71 -10.55 0.69
C SER A 249 25.00 -10.77 -0.80
N LEU A 250 26.27 -10.69 -1.18
CA LEU A 250 26.73 -11.12 -2.51
C LEU A 250 26.52 -12.62 -2.71
N ARG A 251 26.49 -13.05 -3.97
CA ARG A 251 26.45 -14.46 -4.35
C ARG A 251 27.73 -14.90 -5.01
N GLY A 252 28.21 -16.09 -4.65
CA GLY A 252 29.39 -16.67 -5.29
C GLY A 252 29.08 -17.35 -6.63
N THR A 253 28.39 -16.63 -7.52
CA THR A 253 28.19 -16.99 -8.93
C THR A 253 29.31 -16.41 -9.79
N THR A 254 29.45 -16.86 -11.04
CA THR A 254 30.49 -16.37 -11.96
C THR A 254 30.38 -14.88 -12.24
N HIS A 255 29.14 -14.38 -12.33
CA HIS A 255 28.84 -12.94 -12.35
C HIS A 255 28.44 -12.44 -10.96
N VAL A 256 28.81 -11.20 -10.64
CA VAL A 256 28.57 -10.54 -9.36
C VAL A 256 27.11 -10.09 -9.26
N HIS A 257 26.36 -10.78 -8.42
CA HIS A 257 25.00 -10.40 -8.04
C HIS A 257 24.85 -10.44 -6.52
N ALA A 258 23.81 -9.78 -6.04
CA ALA A 258 23.43 -9.79 -4.63
C ALA A 258 22.02 -10.35 -4.45
N ALA A 259 21.73 -10.85 -3.24
CA ALA A 259 20.37 -11.18 -2.84
C ALA A 259 19.59 -9.88 -2.60
N ALA A 260 18.81 -9.44 -3.58
CA ALA A 260 18.25 -8.10 -3.58
C ALA A 260 16.74 -8.10 -3.33
N PRO A 261 16.25 -7.32 -2.35
CA PRO A 261 14.81 -7.10 -2.16
C PRO A 261 14.18 -6.51 -3.41
N ARG A 262 12.92 -6.85 -3.65
CA ARG A 262 12.16 -6.39 -4.80
C ARG A 262 10.78 -5.92 -4.37
N THR A 263 10.20 -5.02 -5.15
CA THR A 263 8.77 -4.73 -5.06
C THR A 263 7.97 -5.79 -5.79
N TRP A 264 6.68 -5.88 -5.50
CA TRP A 264 5.78 -6.77 -6.23
C TRP A 264 5.57 -6.36 -7.69
N GLU A 265 5.65 -5.06 -7.99
CA GLU A 265 5.63 -4.54 -9.37
C GLU A 265 6.86 -4.99 -10.15
N GLU A 266 8.03 -4.93 -9.53
CA GLU A 266 9.27 -5.42 -10.14
C GLU A 266 9.25 -6.94 -10.38
N LEU A 267 8.53 -7.72 -9.55
CA LEU A 267 8.32 -9.14 -9.79
C LEU A 267 7.42 -9.43 -11.00
N ASP A 268 6.57 -8.47 -11.36
CA ASP A 268 5.65 -8.57 -12.50
C ASP A 268 6.28 -8.09 -13.82
N ALA A 269 7.45 -7.46 -13.75
CA ALA A 269 8.14 -6.94 -14.91
C ALA A 269 8.66 -8.09 -15.82
N ASP A 270 8.48 -7.94 -17.13
CA ASP A 270 8.92 -8.92 -18.12
C ASP A 270 10.45 -9.08 -18.17
N ASP A 271 11.19 -8.07 -17.70
CA ASP A 271 12.65 -8.03 -17.64
C ASP A 271 13.22 -8.37 -16.24
N LEU A 272 12.46 -9.08 -15.41
CA LEU A 272 12.90 -9.53 -14.09
C LEU A 272 14.24 -10.28 -14.15
N ALA A 273 15.27 -9.67 -13.56
CA ALA A 273 16.62 -10.22 -13.47
C ALA A 273 17.17 -10.14 -12.03
N GLN A 274 18.22 -10.92 -11.77
CA GLN A 274 19.07 -10.73 -10.58
C GLN A 274 19.76 -9.37 -10.65
N LEU A 275 20.08 -8.77 -9.49
CA LEU A 275 20.65 -7.43 -9.44
C LEU A 275 22.14 -7.43 -9.14
N THR A 276 22.86 -6.54 -9.82
CA THR A 276 24.28 -6.26 -9.56
C THR A 276 24.47 -5.41 -8.29
N PRO A 277 25.66 -5.37 -7.69
CA PRO A 277 25.95 -4.56 -6.50
C PRO A 277 25.58 -3.08 -6.65
N ASP A 278 25.95 -2.44 -7.76
CA ASP A 278 25.69 -1.01 -8.00
C ASP A 278 24.20 -0.71 -8.18
N GLU A 279 23.47 -1.65 -8.75
CA GLU A 279 22.02 -1.62 -8.87
C GLU A 279 21.31 -1.76 -7.53
N VAL A 280 21.85 -2.56 -6.62
CA VAL A 280 21.33 -2.69 -5.25
C VAL A 280 21.59 -1.43 -4.46
N VAL A 281 22.81 -0.88 -4.49
CA VAL A 281 23.15 0.36 -3.77
C VAL A 281 22.28 1.52 -4.25
N ARG A 282 22.17 1.74 -5.56
CA ARG A 282 21.31 2.82 -6.11
C ARG A 282 19.84 2.68 -5.72
N ARG A 283 19.31 1.46 -5.71
CA ARG A 283 17.92 1.20 -5.27
C ARG A 283 17.78 1.47 -3.78
N LEU A 284 18.71 0.99 -2.98
CA LEU A 284 18.69 1.16 -1.53
C LEU A 284 18.78 2.65 -1.13
N GLU A 285 19.55 3.46 -1.86
CA GLU A 285 19.62 4.91 -1.69
C GLU A 285 18.33 5.63 -2.14
N ARG A 286 17.74 5.18 -3.25
CA ARG A 286 16.52 5.78 -3.83
C ARG A 286 15.26 5.46 -3.04
N ASP A 287 15.09 4.19 -2.65
CA ASP A 287 13.83 3.62 -2.16
C ASP A 287 13.87 3.34 -0.65
N GLY A 288 15.05 3.38 -0.02
CA GLY A 288 15.25 2.89 1.33
C GLY A 288 15.27 1.35 1.42
N ASP A 289 15.26 0.84 2.65
CA ASP A 289 15.27 -0.61 2.90
C ASP A 289 13.86 -1.21 2.86
N LEU A 290 13.53 -1.90 1.76
CA LEU A 290 12.26 -2.62 1.59
C LEU A 290 12.04 -3.74 2.62
N LEU A 291 13.08 -4.15 3.35
CA LEU A 291 13.02 -5.17 4.38
C LEU A 291 13.12 -4.60 5.80
N ALA A 292 13.01 -3.29 5.98
CA ALA A 292 13.14 -2.64 7.29
C ALA A 292 12.19 -3.27 8.34
N ASP A 293 11.00 -3.72 7.92
CA ASP A 293 10.02 -4.36 8.81
C ASP A 293 10.38 -5.77 9.26
N LEU A 294 11.31 -6.46 8.57
CA LEU A 294 11.87 -7.74 9.02
C LEU A 294 12.98 -7.58 10.07
N ALA A 295 13.55 -6.38 10.19
CA ALA A 295 14.53 -6.09 11.22
C ALA A 295 13.83 -5.86 12.58
N PRO A 296 14.48 -6.20 13.71
CA PRO A 296 13.98 -5.83 15.03
C PRO A 296 13.81 -4.34 15.12
N ALA A 297 12.78 -3.90 15.84
CA ALA A 297 12.57 -2.49 16.14
C ALA A 297 13.86 -1.79 16.63
N ALA A 298 14.65 -2.45 17.49
CA ALA A 298 15.89 -1.89 18.06
C ALA A 298 17.08 -1.77 17.08
N ALA A 299 17.02 -2.37 15.88
CA ALA A 299 18.14 -2.38 14.93
C ALA A 299 17.82 -1.67 13.60
N ARG A 300 16.63 -1.08 13.42
CA ARG A 300 16.27 -0.34 12.21
C ARG A 300 17.07 0.98 12.15
N ARG A 301 17.92 1.16 11.13
CA ARG A 301 18.54 2.46 10.80
C ARG A 301 17.58 3.26 9.93
N ASP A 302 17.54 4.57 10.16
CA ASP A 302 16.64 5.49 9.46
C ASP A 302 17.37 6.76 8.99
N ALA A 303 16.64 7.64 8.30
CA ALA A 303 17.16 8.89 7.72
C ALA A 303 17.79 9.85 8.77
N LEU A 304 17.45 9.73 10.05
CA LEU A 304 17.99 10.58 11.12
C LEU A 304 19.28 10.03 11.76
N THR A 305 19.77 8.88 11.32
CA THR A 305 20.98 8.25 11.88
C THR A 305 22.18 9.22 11.92
N ARG A 306 22.40 9.99 10.83
CA ARG A 306 23.49 10.98 10.77
C ARG A 306 23.27 12.13 11.75
N TYR A 307 22.07 12.69 11.78
CA TYR A 307 21.69 13.75 12.71
C TYR A 307 21.93 13.35 14.17
N ARG A 308 21.42 12.18 14.58
CA ARG A 308 21.60 11.65 15.94
C ARG A 308 23.08 11.46 16.31
N SER A 309 23.92 11.02 15.36
CA SER A 309 25.36 10.84 15.63
C SER A 309 26.13 12.14 15.90
N MET A 310 25.56 13.27 15.51
CA MET A 310 26.19 14.59 15.63
C MET A 310 25.70 15.38 16.84
N ARG A 311 24.76 14.85 17.62
CA ARG A 311 24.16 15.51 18.80
C ARG A 311 24.25 14.64 20.04
N ASP A 312 24.36 15.29 21.18
CA ASP A 312 24.26 14.64 22.49
C ASP A 312 23.00 15.17 23.18
N ALA A 313 21.98 14.32 23.29
CA ALA A 313 20.68 14.66 23.86
C ALA A 313 20.75 15.17 25.31
N GLY A 314 21.84 14.88 26.04
CA GLY A 314 22.08 15.42 27.38
C GLY A 314 22.69 16.82 27.40
N ARG A 315 23.13 17.34 26.25
CA ARG A 315 23.93 18.57 26.14
C ARG A 315 23.33 19.61 25.19
N THR A 316 22.47 19.22 24.27
CA THR A 316 21.75 20.15 23.37
C THR A 316 20.24 20.19 23.70
N PRO A 317 19.58 21.37 23.61
CA PRO A 317 18.12 21.47 23.69
C PRO A 317 17.42 21.09 22.37
N GLU A 318 18.17 20.79 21.31
CA GLU A 318 17.62 20.33 20.03
C GLU A 318 16.85 18.99 20.19
N PRO A 319 15.78 18.76 19.41
CA PRO A 319 15.05 17.49 19.45
C PRO A 319 15.92 16.36 18.87
N VAL A 320 16.14 15.29 19.64
CA VAL A 320 16.89 14.10 19.22
C VAL A 320 16.01 12.87 19.42
N PRO A 321 15.00 12.63 18.55
CA PRO A 321 14.08 11.52 18.71
C PRO A 321 14.81 10.18 18.52
N GLU A 322 14.60 9.21 19.42
CA GLU A 322 15.15 7.86 19.28
C GLU A 322 14.39 7.03 18.23
N ALA A 323 13.09 7.29 18.05
CA ALA A 323 12.23 6.58 17.11
C ALA A 323 12.51 7.00 15.66
N ALA A 324 12.31 6.07 14.73
CA ALA A 324 12.42 6.35 13.31
C ALA A 324 11.41 7.42 12.85
N PRO A 325 11.81 8.30 11.90
CA PRO A 325 10.94 9.32 11.36
C PRO A 325 9.70 8.68 10.74
N ALA A 326 8.52 9.16 11.13
CA ALA A 326 7.29 8.88 10.42
C ALA A 326 7.23 9.75 9.17
N ARG A 327 6.70 9.19 8.07
CA ARG A 327 6.49 9.95 6.85
C ARG A 327 5.29 10.89 7.03
N GLY A 328 5.51 12.19 6.88
CA GLY A 328 4.43 13.17 6.76
C GLY A 328 4.07 13.43 5.29
N ASP A 329 3.59 14.62 4.99
CA ASP A 329 2.92 14.93 3.72
C ASP A 329 3.85 15.49 2.65
N ASP A 330 5.15 15.57 2.94
CA ASP A 330 6.19 16.08 2.04
C ASP A 330 5.88 17.52 1.55
N ASP A 331 5.21 18.31 2.38
CA ASP A 331 4.71 19.64 2.04
C ASP A 331 5.00 20.71 3.11
N THR A 332 5.60 20.40 4.26
CA THR A 332 5.99 21.44 5.23
C THR A 332 7.32 22.08 4.85
N PHE A 333 7.44 23.40 4.97
CA PHE A 333 8.74 24.07 4.97
C PHE A 333 8.93 24.90 6.24
N VAL A 334 10.19 25.06 6.63
CA VAL A 334 10.59 26.04 7.63
C VAL A 334 11.84 26.77 7.17
N ILE A 335 11.90 28.05 7.47
CA ILE A 335 13.09 28.88 7.34
C ILE A 335 13.42 29.41 8.73
N GLN A 336 14.56 29.01 9.28
CA GLN A 336 15.01 29.44 10.60
C GLN A 336 16.18 30.41 10.46
N GLU A 337 16.11 31.56 11.12
CA GLU A 337 17.26 32.43 11.31
C GLU A 337 18.20 31.83 12.36
N HIS A 338 19.46 31.64 11.98
CA HIS A 338 20.46 31.02 12.83
C HIS A 338 21.66 31.95 13.06
N ARG A 339 21.73 32.50 14.28
CA ARG A 339 22.84 33.34 14.78
C ARG A 339 23.95 32.47 15.38
N ALA A 340 24.58 31.66 14.54
CA ALA A 340 25.78 30.90 14.90
C ALA A 340 27.03 31.79 14.91
N SER A 341 28.21 31.24 14.58
CA SER A 341 29.42 32.04 14.35
C SER A 341 29.25 33.13 13.27
N ARG A 342 28.31 32.93 12.34
CA ARG A 342 27.81 33.89 11.36
C ARG A 342 26.30 33.72 11.21
N LEU A 343 25.61 34.83 10.97
CA LEU A 343 24.19 34.83 10.63
C LEU A 343 23.96 34.13 9.28
N HIS A 344 23.00 33.22 9.25
CA HIS A 344 22.47 32.57 8.06
C HIS A 344 21.02 32.13 8.30
N TRP A 345 20.34 31.68 7.24
CA TRP A 345 18.99 31.13 7.32
C TRP A 345 19.00 29.67 6.91
N ASP A 346 18.55 28.78 7.78
CA ASP A 346 18.39 27.37 7.48
C ASP A 346 17.05 27.17 6.77
N PHE A 347 17.12 26.85 5.48
CA PHE A 347 15.97 26.56 4.62
C PHE A 347 15.74 25.05 4.59
N ARG A 348 14.56 24.60 5.00
CA ARG A 348 14.26 23.19 5.20
C ARG A 348 12.93 22.83 4.56
N LEU A 349 12.92 21.72 3.84
CA LEU A 349 11.74 21.14 3.23
C LEU A 349 11.51 19.75 3.81
N GLU A 350 10.30 19.49 4.26
CA GLU A 350 9.89 18.14 4.61
C GLU A 350 9.93 17.24 3.38
N ARG A 351 10.65 16.13 3.47
CA ARG A 351 10.70 15.09 2.45
C ARG A 351 10.99 13.73 3.07
N ASN A 352 10.17 12.74 2.74
CA ASN A 352 10.28 11.35 3.18
C ASN A 352 10.43 11.22 4.72
N GLY A 353 9.69 12.02 5.48
CA GLY A 353 9.69 11.99 6.95
C GLY A 353 10.85 12.71 7.64
N VAL A 354 11.69 13.45 6.90
CA VAL A 354 12.75 14.28 7.46
C VAL A 354 12.73 15.68 6.84
N LEU A 355 13.44 16.62 7.46
CA LEU A 355 13.67 17.95 6.91
C LEU A 355 14.98 17.96 6.11
N VAL A 356 14.87 17.91 4.79
CA VAL A 356 15.99 18.10 3.86
C VAL A 356 16.40 19.56 3.90
N SER A 357 17.69 19.84 4.10
CA SER A 357 18.11 21.10 4.68
C SER A 357 19.27 21.78 3.96
N TRP A 358 19.17 23.10 3.82
CA TRP A 358 20.21 23.96 3.24
C TRP A 358 20.44 25.21 4.09
N ALA A 359 21.70 25.50 4.40
CA ALA A 359 22.10 26.78 4.99
C ALA A 359 22.23 27.86 3.90
N LEU A 360 21.50 28.97 4.05
CA LEU A 360 21.47 30.14 3.16
C LEU A 360 22.14 31.36 3.83
N PRO A 361 23.40 31.70 3.52
CA PRO A 361 24.07 32.84 4.15
C PRO A 361 23.43 34.21 3.89
N LYS A 362 22.62 34.32 2.83
CA LYS A 362 21.91 35.55 2.43
C LYS A 362 20.37 35.38 2.42
N GLY A 363 19.85 34.28 2.96
CA GLY A 363 18.42 33.95 2.94
C GLY A 363 17.87 33.69 1.52
N VAL A 364 16.54 33.63 1.39
CA VAL A 364 15.85 33.46 0.11
C VAL A 364 15.93 34.77 -0.71
N PRO A 365 16.26 34.71 -2.03
CA PRO A 365 16.32 35.91 -2.87
C PRO A 365 15.00 36.69 -2.92
N ALA A 366 15.06 38.02 -2.82
CA ALA A 366 13.87 38.87 -2.91
C ALA A 366 13.27 38.94 -4.34
N SER A 367 14.05 38.61 -5.36
CA SER A 367 13.61 38.56 -6.78
C SER A 367 14.46 37.58 -7.58
N GLY A 368 14.00 37.20 -8.78
CA GLY A 368 14.76 36.34 -9.70
C GLY A 368 15.98 36.98 -10.38
N LYS A 369 16.40 38.19 -9.98
CA LYS A 369 17.55 38.86 -10.60
C LYS A 369 18.91 38.37 -10.06
N GLU A 370 18.92 37.74 -8.89
CA GLU A 370 20.13 37.30 -8.21
C GLU A 370 19.94 35.90 -7.63
N ASN A 371 21.00 35.08 -7.67
CA ASN A 371 21.03 33.76 -7.04
C ASN A 371 21.80 33.85 -5.73
N HIS A 372 21.30 33.19 -4.69
CA HIS A 372 21.99 33.07 -3.42
C HIS A 372 22.65 31.70 -3.28
N LEU A 373 23.76 31.62 -2.53
CA LEU A 373 24.41 30.36 -2.20
C LEU A 373 23.52 29.56 -1.23
N ALA A 374 23.39 28.27 -1.47
CA ALA A 374 22.78 27.29 -0.59
C ALA A 374 23.80 26.17 -0.31
N VAL A 375 23.95 25.76 0.95
CA VAL A 375 24.87 24.68 1.33
C VAL A 375 24.06 23.56 1.95
N HIS A 376 24.04 22.39 1.32
CA HIS A 376 23.28 21.24 1.82
C HIS A 376 23.89 20.70 3.13
N THR A 377 23.05 20.47 4.14
CA THR A 377 23.42 19.97 5.47
C THR A 377 22.86 18.57 5.71
N GLU A 378 23.02 18.01 6.92
CA GLU A 378 22.31 16.79 7.31
C GLU A 378 20.79 16.98 7.34
N ASP A 379 20.04 15.88 7.20
CA ASP A 379 18.59 15.87 7.37
C ASP A 379 18.23 16.04 8.86
N HIS A 380 17.15 16.75 9.15
CA HIS A 380 16.72 17.04 10.51
C HIS A 380 15.40 16.33 10.84
N PRO A 381 15.11 16.02 12.11
CA PRO A 381 13.82 15.49 12.52
C PRO A 381 12.69 16.49 12.22
N LEU A 382 11.47 16.01 11.95
CA LEU A 382 10.33 16.90 11.70
C LEU A 382 10.03 17.80 12.91
N GLU A 383 10.24 17.30 14.13
CA GLU A 383 10.11 18.07 15.37
C GLU A 383 11.03 19.30 15.39
N TYR A 384 12.15 19.28 14.64
CA TYR A 384 13.05 20.43 14.51
C TYR A 384 12.39 21.62 13.81
N ALA A 385 11.32 21.40 13.03
CA ALA A 385 10.62 22.48 12.33
C ALA A 385 10.06 23.54 13.29
N THR A 386 9.73 23.14 14.51
CA THR A 386 9.19 24.05 15.54
C THR A 386 10.22 24.48 16.57
N PHE A 387 11.47 24.04 16.44
CA PHE A 387 12.53 24.36 17.39
C PHE A 387 12.91 25.85 17.32
N THR A 388 13.04 26.47 18.48
CA THR A 388 13.56 27.83 18.67
C THR A 388 14.28 27.87 20.01
N GLY A 389 15.52 28.35 20.06
CA GLY A 389 16.32 28.36 21.28
C GLY A 389 17.83 28.54 21.07
N ASP A 390 18.57 28.50 22.18
CA ASP A 390 20.03 28.66 22.20
C ASP A 390 20.75 27.30 22.28
N ILE A 391 21.50 26.97 21.23
CA ILE A 391 22.38 25.78 21.19
C ILE A 391 23.71 26.12 21.89
N PRO A 392 24.13 25.36 22.93
CA PRO A 392 25.31 25.70 23.72
C PRO A 392 26.61 25.84 22.92
N LYS A 393 27.46 26.79 23.35
CA LYS A 393 28.76 27.04 22.71
C LYS A 393 29.67 25.80 22.81
N GLY A 394 30.13 25.30 21.67
CA GLY A 394 31.01 24.12 21.57
C GLY A 394 30.28 22.88 21.07
N GLU A 395 28.95 22.88 21.08
CA GLU A 395 28.13 21.90 20.38
C GLU A 395 28.08 22.21 18.87
N TYR A 396 27.76 21.19 18.07
CA TYR A 396 27.59 21.36 16.64
C TYR A 396 26.39 22.29 16.38
N GLY A 397 26.59 23.31 15.53
CA GLY A 397 25.55 24.32 15.28
C GLY A 397 25.34 25.32 16.43
N GLY A 398 26.26 25.45 17.39
CA GLY A 398 26.11 26.40 18.51
C GLY A 398 25.77 27.84 18.08
N GLY A 399 24.68 28.38 18.62
CA GLY A 399 24.08 29.65 18.22
C GLY A 399 22.62 29.78 18.65
N HIS A 400 22.03 30.95 18.42
CA HIS A 400 20.59 31.16 18.63
C HIS A 400 19.82 30.84 17.34
N VAL A 401 18.76 30.03 17.44
CA VAL A 401 17.88 29.64 16.33
C VAL A 401 16.48 30.18 16.59
N GLU A 402 15.90 30.88 15.61
CA GLU A 402 14.54 31.43 15.66
C GLU A 402 13.81 31.23 14.32
N THR A 403 12.51 30.96 14.34
CA THR A 403 11.74 30.78 13.10
C THR A 403 11.55 32.11 12.36
N TRP A 404 11.98 32.19 11.11
CA TRP A 404 11.85 33.37 10.24
C TRP A 404 10.61 33.31 9.34
N ASP A 405 10.29 32.13 8.82
CA ASP A 405 9.02 31.83 8.14
C ASP A 405 8.77 30.32 8.19
N ALA A 406 7.51 29.92 8.11
CA ALA A 406 7.08 28.53 8.05
C ALA A 406 5.73 28.44 7.34
N GLY A 407 5.44 27.28 6.76
CA GLY A 407 4.16 27.04 6.09
C GLY A 407 4.22 25.78 5.25
N THR A 408 3.40 25.71 4.21
CA THR A 408 3.37 24.59 3.27
C THR A 408 4.07 24.92 1.96
N TYR A 409 4.45 23.93 1.19
CA TYR A 409 5.03 24.07 -0.13
C TYR A 409 4.44 23.05 -1.10
N GLU A 410 4.23 23.48 -2.34
CA GLU A 410 3.90 22.59 -3.45
C GLU A 410 5.19 22.16 -4.15
N THR A 411 5.36 20.86 -4.37
CA THR A 411 6.49 20.33 -5.15
C THR A 411 6.18 20.34 -6.63
N GLU A 412 6.94 21.09 -7.42
CA GLU A 412 6.95 20.92 -8.88
C GLU A 412 8.00 19.89 -9.31
N LYS A 413 9.19 19.96 -8.69
CA LYS A 413 10.31 19.08 -8.99
C LYS A 413 11.14 18.85 -7.74
N PHE A 414 11.57 17.61 -7.50
CA PHE A 414 12.50 17.30 -6.42
C PHE A 414 13.40 16.16 -6.89
N ARG A 415 14.62 16.50 -7.34
CA ARG A 415 15.64 15.59 -7.86
C ARG A 415 16.99 15.91 -7.21
N ASP A 416 17.93 14.97 -7.28
CA ASP A 416 19.26 15.07 -6.64
C ASP A 416 20.11 16.26 -7.12
N ASP A 417 19.79 16.83 -8.28
CA ASP A 417 20.47 17.96 -8.89
C ASP A 417 19.62 19.24 -8.93
N GLU A 418 18.30 19.15 -8.72
CA GLU A 418 17.38 20.27 -8.84
C GLU A 418 16.08 20.06 -8.04
N VAL A 419 15.70 21.07 -7.24
CA VAL A 419 14.43 21.13 -6.50
C VAL A 419 13.70 22.42 -6.84
N ILE A 420 12.45 22.34 -7.28
CA ILE A 420 11.57 23.47 -7.61
C ILE A 420 10.29 23.34 -6.80
N VAL A 421 10.01 24.36 -5.98
CA VAL A 421 8.88 24.37 -5.05
C VAL A 421 8.20 25.73 -5.01
N THR A 422 6.90 25.75 -4.74
CA THR A 422 6.14 26.98 -4.45
C THR A 422 5.84 27.02 -2.96
N LEU A 423 6.39 28.00 -2.25
CA LEU A 423 6.24 28.16 -0.80
C LEU A 423 5.01 29.01 -0.46
N HIS A 424 4.25 28.61 0.54
CA HIS A 424 3.07 29.29 1.07
C HIS A 424 3.32 29.62 2.55
N GLY A 425 4.04 30.73 2.80
CA GLY A 425 4.38 31.19 4.14
C GLY A 425 3.28 32.01 4.82
N GLY A 426 3.44 32.23 6.12
CA GLY A 426 2.51 33.03 6.92
C GLY A 426 2.43 34.49 6.48
N LYS A 427 1.31 35.17 6.75
CA LYS A 427 1.11 36.60 6.41
C LYS A 427 2.14 37.52 7.05
N ASP A 428 2.58 37.18 8.26
CA ASP A 428 3.60 37.90 9.02
C ASP A 428 5.00 37.25 8.91
N GLY A 429 5.13 36.23 8.05
CA GLY A 429 6.37 35.50 7.81
C GLY A 429 7.33 36.25 6.87
N GLY A 430 8.61 35.88 6.91
CA GLY A 430 9.67 36.52 6.14
C GLY A 430 9.49 36.57 4.61
N LEU A 431 8.63 35.72 4.04
CA LEU A 431 8.30 35.70 2.61
C LEU A 431 7.16 36.67 2.22
N GLY A 432 6.47 37.27 3.19
CA GLY A 432 5.48 38.32 2.97
C GLY A 432 4.06 37.85 2.62
N GLY A 433 3.69 36.61 2.98
CA GLY A 433 2.31 36.11 2.96
C GLY A 433 1.71 35.74 1.60
N GLY A 434 2.42 35.94 0.50
CA GLY A 434 2.03 35.47 -0.83
C GLY A 434 2.84 34.23 -1.24
N PRO A 435 2.38 33.46 -2.24
CA PRO A 435 3.15 32.33 -2.75
C PRO A 435 4.52 32.81 -3.26
N VAL A 436 5.57 32.01 -3.02
CA VAL A 436 6.93 32.27 -3.48
C VAL A 436 7.51 31.03 -4.12
N LYS A 437 7.67 31.05 -5.45
CA LYS A 437 8.30 29.95 -6.19
C LYS A 437 9.82 30.06 -6.14
N VAL A 438 10.51 28.99 -5.75
CA VAL A 438 11.97 28.92 -5.67
C VAL A 438 12.52 27.66 -6.35
N ALA A 439 13.73 27.77 -6.89
CA ALA A 439 14.51 26.66 -7.43
C ALA A 439 15.86 26.56 -6.73
N LEU A 440 16.19 25.38 -6.19
CA LEU A 440 17.50 24.98 -5.68
C LEU A 440 18.20 24.15 -6.76
N ILE A 441 19.39 24.57 -7.20
CA ILE A 441 20.12 23.93 -8.29
C ILE A 441 21.53 23.58 -7.81
N ARG A 442 21.94 22.31 -7.99
CA ARG A 442 23.29 21.85 -7.64
C ARG A 442 24.29 22.34 -8.68
N THR A 443 25.38 22.95 -8.22
CA THR A 443 26.43 23.44 -9.13
C THR A 443 27.49 22.37 -9.37
N GLU A 444 27.69 21.96 -10.63
CA GLU A 444 28.81 21.11 -11.02
C GLU A 444 30.10 21.94 -11.13
N ARG A 445 30.92 21.99 -10.07
CA ARG A 445 32.34 22.34 -10.16
C ARG A 445 33.17 21.61 -9.11
N GLU A 446 34.32 21.09 -9.54
CA GLU A 446 35.33 20.41 -8.74
C GLU A 446 35.56 21.07 -7.36
N LYS A 447 35.65 20.22 -6.33
CA LYS A 447 35.94 20.59 -4.94
C LYS A 447 37.23 21.43 -4.85
N PRO A 448 37.18 22.70 -4.43
CA PRO A 448 38.35 23.38 -3.91
C PRO A 448 38.72 22.73 -2.57
N LYS A 449 40.01 22.46 -2.34
CA LYS A 449 40.52 21.92 -1.08
C LYS A 449 40.00 22.74 0.11
N GLY A 450 39.16 22.13 0.96
CA GLY A 450 38.82 22.65 2.29
C GLY A 450 37.37 23.08 2.56
N SER A 451 36.41 22.91 1.65
CA SER A 451 34.98 23.15 1.98
C SER A 451 34.22 21.84 2.23
N GLN A 452 33.56 21.73 3.39
CA GLN A 452 32.54 20.71 3.65
C GLN A 452 31.18 21.21 3.17
N GLY A 453 30.44 20.36 2.44
CA GLY A 453 29.11 20.65 1.88
C GLY A 453 29.07 20.66 0.35
N GLU A 454 28.03 20.05 -0.21
CA GLU A 454 27.68 20.16 -1.62
C GLU A 454 27.13 21.58 -1.89
N ARG A 455 27.58 22.21 -2.99
CA ARG A 455 27.24 23.61 -3.28
C ARG A 455 26.02 23.71 -4.18
N TRP A 456 24.98 24.34 -3.66
CA TRP A 456 23.72 24.63 -4.33
C TRP A 456 23.55 26.14 -4.51
N LEU A 457 22.66 26.53 -5.43
CA LEU A 457 22.17 27.89 -5.57
C LEU A 457 20.67 27.89 -5.39
N ILE A 458 20.13 28.91 -4.73
CA ILE A 458 18.69 29.18 -4.67
C ILE A 458 18.35 30.38 -5.56
N HIS A 459 17.27 30.24 -6.34
CA HIS A 459 16.75 31.23 -7.27
C HIS A 459 15.24 31.43 -7.05
N ARG A 460 14.73 32.66 -7.10
CA ARG A 460 13.28 32.95 -6.99
C ARG A 460 12.66 33.12 -8.38
N MET A 461 11.59 32.40 -8.67
CA MET A 461 10.90 32.39 -9.97
C MET A 461 9.66 33.31 -9.97
N GLU A 462 9.18 33.67 -11.18
CA GLU A 462 7.89 34.38 -11.36
C GLU A 462 6.72 33.38 -11.31
N LEU A 463 5.58 33.80 -10.75
CA LEU A 463 4.34 33.00 -10.62
C LEU A 463 3.38 33.29 -11.78
N ASP A 464 2.72 32.26 -12.30
CA ASP A 464 1.69 32.40 -13.33
C ASP A 464 0.37 32.99 -12.75
N PRO A 465 -0.38 33.83 -13.50
CA PRO A 465 -1.61 34.45 -12.99
C PRO A 465 -2.81 33.50 -12.94
N ALA A 466 -3.52 33.46 -11.80
CA ALA A 466 -4.75 32.68 -11.59
C ALA A 466 -6.03 33.35 -12.14
N PRO A 467 -7.10 32.59 -12.50
CA PRO A 467 -8.40 33.15 -12.92
C PRO A 467 -9.31 33.52 -11.73
N VAL A 468 -10.04 34.64 -11.86
CA VAL A 468 -10.82 35.32 -10.80
C VAL A 468 -12.28 34.82 -10.73
N ALA A 469 -12.79 34.59 -9.51
CA ALA A 469 -14.19 34.24 -9.20
C ALA A 469 -15.05 35.48 -8.85
N ASP A 470 -16.34 35.44 -9.19
CA ASP A 470 -17.32 36.54 -9.08
C ASP A 470 -18.10 36.51 -7.74
N GLN A 471 -18.51 37.68 -7.24
CA GLN A 471 -19.06 37.94 -5.89
C GLN A 471 -20.60 37.70 -5.73
N PRO A 472 -21.15 37.60 -4.49
CA PRO A 472 -22.51 37.14 -4.20
C PRO A 472 -23.53 38.27 -3.88
N ALA A 473 -24.82 37.93 -3.76
CA ALA A 473 -25.90 38.79 -3.22
C ALA A 473 -27.08 37.94 -2.63
N PRO A 474 -28.02 38.50 -1.84
CA PRO A 474 -27.97 38.54 -0.36
C PRO A 474 -29.22 37.94 0.36
N GLU A 475 -29.16 37.92 1.70
CA GLU A 475 -30.04 37.22 2.65
C GLU A 475 -31.39 37.91 3.03
N ASP A 476 -32.35 37.05 3.43
CA ASP A 476 -33.16 37.04 4.67
C ASP A 476 -34.61 37.58 4.76
N ARG A 477 -35.43 36.87 5.61
CA ARG A 477 -36.64 37.25 6.41
C ARG A 477 -37.98 36.48 6.21
N PRO A 478 -38.83 36.30 7.27
CA PRO A 478 -39.24 34.97 7.76
C PRO A 478 -40.77 34.66 7.77
N HIS A 479 -41.06 33.41 8.18
CA HIS A 479 -42.34 32.68 8.30
C HIS A 479 -43.57 33.40 8.90
N ARG A 480 -44.78 33.04 8.41
CA ARG A 480 -45.95 32.72 9.28
C ARG A 480 -47.12 31.97 8.61
N ASN A 481 -47.61 30.99 9.38
CA ASN A 481 -48.98 30.46 9.55
C ASN A 481 -49.58 29.40 8.59
N ALA A 482 -49.90 28.26 9.21
CA ALA A 482 -50.59 27.09 8.72
C ALA A 482 -52.12 27.20 8.75
N ARG A 483 -52.79 26.37 7.93
CA ARG A 483 -54.10 25.74 8.20
C ARG A 483 -54.13 24.33 7.59
N PRO A 484 -54.87 23.36 8.18
CA PRO A 484 -54.82 21.94 7.80
C PRO A 484 -55.73 21.64 6.60
N ARG A 485 -55.33 20.70 5.74
CA ARG A 485 -56.16 20.13 4.66
C ARG A 485 -56.30 18.62 4.85
N GLU A 486 -57.52 18.15 4.61
CA GLU A 486 -57.96 16.74 4.65
C GLU A 486 -57.18 15.84 3.67
N PRO A 487 -57.09 14.52 3.96
CA PRO A 487 -56.25 13.58 3.20
C PRO A 487 -56.80 13.35 1.79
N SER A 488 -55.99 13.68 0.79
CA SER A 488 -56.23 13.31 -0.60
C SER A 488 -55.39 12.08 -0.96
N ALA A 489 -55.95 11.18 -1.75
CA ALA A 489 -55.34 9.95 -2.26
C ALA A 489 -53.86 10.11 -2.68
N PRO A 490 -53.04 9.04 -2.53
CA PRO A 490 -51.59 9.11 -2.69
C PRO A 490 -51.20 9.70 -4.04
N SER A 491 -50.33 10.69 -3.98
CA SER A 491 -49.85 11.43 -5.14
C SER A 491 -49.11 10.49 -6.10
N THR A 492 -49.50 10.49 -7.37
CA THR A 492 -48.77 9.82 -8.47
C THR A 492 -47.46 10.53 -8.86
N ALA A 493 -46.84 11.27 -7.93
CA ALA A 493 -45.59 11.97 -8.18
C ALA A 493 -44.45 10.95 -8.33
N ALA A 494 -43.78 11.00 -9.48
CA ALA A 494 -42.64 10.15 -9.77
C ALA A 494 -41.59 10.24 -8.66
N THR A 495 -41.14 9.09 -8.16
CA THR A 495 -40.06 9.00 -7.17
C THR A 495 -38.79 9.63 -7.75
N PRO A 496 -38.14 10.57 -7.05
CA PRO A 496 -36.91 11.18 -7.53
C PRO A 496 -35.82 10.12 -7.69
N LYS A 497 -35.07 10.19 -8.81
CA LYS A 497 -33.97 9.27 -9.06
C LYS A 497 -32.80 9.53 -8.11
N PRO A 498 -32.12 8.48 -7.61
CA PRO A 498 -30.94 8.64 -6.77
C PRO A 498 -29.83 9.46 -7.43
N MET A 499 -29.19 10.35 -6.67
CA MET A 499 -27.94 11.02 -7.03
C MET A 499 -26.78 10.03 -6.96
N LEU A 500 -25.80 10.16 -7.87
CA LEU A 500 -24.69 9.21 -8.01
C LEU A 500 -23.36 9.84 -7.59
N ALA A 501 -22.57 9.08 -6.82
CA ALA A 501 -21.24 9.48 -6.41
C ALA A 501 -20.19 9.29 -7.54
N THR A 502 -19.13 10.09 -7.49
CA THR A 502 -17.93 9.97 -8.32
C THR A 502 -16.84 9.24 -7.56
N ALA A 503 -16.12 8.30 -8.17
CA ALA A 503 -14.96 7.68 -7.54
C ALA A 503 -13.72 8.56 -7.76
N GLY A 504 -12.82 8.57 -6.77
CA GLY A 504 -11.48 9.16 -6.94
C GLY A 504 -11.41 10.68 -7.14
N ALA A 505 -12.53 11.41 -7.18
CA ALA A 505 -12.51 12.86 -7.38
C ALA A 505 -11.73 13.56 -6.25
N PRO A 506 -10.89 14.58 -6.56
CA PRO A 506 -10.22 15.37 -5.53
C PRO A 506 -11.26 16.05 -4.66
N LEU A 507 -11.00 16.09 -3.36
CA LEU A 507 -11.80 16.85 -2.40
C LEU A 507 -11.17 18.23 -2.28
N ASP A 508 -11.97 19.29 -2.39
CA ASP A 508 -11.49 20.64 -2.15
C ASP A 508 -11.41 20.86 -0.64
N PRO A 509 -10.22 21.11 -0.07
CA PRO A 509 -10.06 21.33 1.37
C PRO A 509 -10.75 22.62 1.83
N ASP A 510 -10.97 23.61 0.96
CA ASP A 510 -11.70 24.84 1.35
C ASP A 510 -13.20 24.60 1.57
N GLU A 511 -13.70 23.43 1.16
CA GLU A 511 -15.08 23.03 1.32
C GLU A 511 -15.25 22.14 2.57
N ALA A 512 -16.38 22.25 3.26
CA ALA A 512 -16.74 21.32 4.33
C ALA A 512 -17.31 20.03 3.76
N TRP A 513 -16.82 18.89 4.26
CA TRP A 513 -17.21 17.56 3.81
C TRP A 513 -17.64 16.69 4.98
N SER A 514 -18.83 16.11 4.86
CA SER A 514 -19.36 15.11 5.78
C SER A 514 -18.97 13.72 5.28
N ILE A 515 -18.44 12.89 6.17
CA ILE A 515 -17.92 11.55 5.88
C ILE A 515 -18.85 10.52 6.48
N GLU A 516 -19.33 9.59 5.66
CA GLU A 516 -20.18 8.48 6.08
C GLU A 516 -19.58 7.15 5.64
N MET A 517 -19.89 6.08 6.38
CA MET A 517 -19.52 4.74 5.97
C MET A 517 -20.21 4.37 4.66
N LYS A 518 -19.44 3.77 3.75
CA LYS A 518 -20.01 3.19 2.54
C LYS A 518 -20.53 1.80 2.85
N TRP A 519 -21.83 1.64 2.66
CA TRP A 519 -22.52 0.37 2.80
C TRP A 519 -22.45 -0.44 1.49
N ASP A 520 -22.61 -1.76 1.63
CA ASP A 520 -22.52 -2.77 0.57
C ASP A 520 -23.88 -3.46 0.42
N GLY A 521 -24.82 -2.75 -0.20
CA GLY A 521 -26.22 -3.17 -0.37
C GLY A 521 -26.89 -2.62 -1.63
N VAL A 522 -28.22 -2.64 -1.64
CA VAL A 522 -29.04 -2.21 -2.78
C VAL A 522 -29.64 -0.83 -2.50
N ARG A 523 -29.32 0.13 -3.36
CA ARG A 523 -29.86 1.49 -3.29
C ARG A 523 -31.39 1.50 -3.39
N CYS A 524 -32.05 2.19 -2.47
CA CYS A 524 -33.50 2.24 -2.37
C CYS A 524 -33.97 3.67 -2.04
N VAL A 525 -34.98 4.16 -2.76
CA VAL A 525 -35.74 5.35 -2.39
C VAL A 525 -37.04 4.90 -1.76
N ALA A 526 -37.25 5.25 -0.49
CA ALA A 526 -38.44 4.91 0.27
C ALA A 526 -39.39 6.11 0.30
N ARG A 527 -40.61 5.92 -0.19
CA ARG A 527 -41.72 6.88 -0.01
C ARG A 527 -42.61 6.41 1.13
N VAL A 528 -42.82 7.27 2.10
CA VAL A 528 -43.80 7.08 3.18
C VAL A 528 -44.92 8.09 2.98
N GLU A 529 -46.16 7.63 2.89
CA GLU A 529 -47.35 8.46 2.74
C GLU A 529 -48.54 7.71 3.34
N ASP A 530 -49.31 8.37 4.20
CA ASP A 530 -50.50 7.79 4.86
C ASP A 530 -50.24 6.43 5.55
N GLY A 531 -49.08 6.27 6.19
CA GLY A 531 -48.70 5.04 6.89
C GLY A 531 -48.35 3.86 5.96
N ARG A 532 -48.20 4.08 4.66
CA ARG A 532 -47.74 3.09 3.68
C ARG A 532 -46.32 3.40 3.22
N VAL A 533 -45.51 2.36 3.07
CA VAL A 533 -44.15 2.46 2.53
C VAL A 533 -44.10 1.86 1.12
N VAL A 534 -43.55 2.60 0.17
CA VAL A 534 -43.20 2.10 -1.17
C VAL A 534 -41.69 2.21 -1.35
N LEU A 535 -41.06 1.08 -1.63
CA LEU A 535 -39.62 0.98 -1.85
C LEU A 535 -39.33 0.88 -3.33
N THR A 536 -38.55 1.83 -3.85
CA THR A 536 -38.20 1.88 -5.28
C THR A 536 -36.70 1.72 -5.44
N SER A 537 -36.27 0.81 -6.30
CA SER A 537 -34.85 0.67 -6.65
C SER A 537 -34.38 1.89 -7.45
N ARG A 538 -33.06 1.98 -7.68
CA ARG A 538 -32.47 2.98 -8.58
C ARG A 538 -33.10 3.02 -9.98
N ASN A 539 -33.62 1.90 -10.48
CA ASN A 539 -34.16 1.73 -11.83
C ASN A 539 -35.69 1.62 -11.84
N ASP A 540 -36.35 2.26 -10.88
CA ASP A 540 -37.81 2.35 -10.79
C ASP A 540 -38.51 0.98 -10.57
N LEU A 541 -37.79 -0.04 -10.09
CA LEU A 541 -38.36 -1.34 -9.73
C LEU A 541 -38.98 -1.27 -8.32
N ASP A 542 -40.20 -1.80 -8.17
CA ASP A 542 -40.83 -1.93 -6.87
C ASP A 542 -40.17 -3.06 -6.05
N LEU A 543 -39.45 -2.67 -5.00
CA LEU A 543 -38.77 -3.57 -4.07
C LEU A 543 -39.68 -4.01 -2.91
N THR A 544 -40.84 -3.37 -2.76
CA THR A 544 -41.76 -3.58 -1.63
C THR A 544 -42.15 -5.05 -1.45
N PRO A 545 -42.46 -5.84 -2.50
CA PRO A 545 -42.80 -7.26 -2.35
C PRO A 545 -41.65 -8.13 -1.84
N SER A 546 -40.40 -7.72 -2.08
CA SER A 546 -39.19 -8.48 -1.68
C SER A 546 -38.78 -8.23 -0.23
N TYR A 547 -39.18 -7.09 0.33
CA TYR A 547 -38.81 -6.64 1.66
C TYR A 547 -40.03 -6.17 2.48
N PRO A 548 -41.05 -7.02 2.68
CA PRO A 548 -42.26 -6.64 3.39
C PRO A 548 -42.01 -6.21 4.84
N GLU A 549 -40.93 -6.68 5.48
CA GLU A 549 -40.54 -6.25 6.84
C GLU A 549 -40.18 -4.76 6.94
N LEU A 550 -39.79 -4.13 5.82
CA LEU A 550 -39.42 -2.72 5.78
C LEU A 550 -40.63 -1.77 5.78
N GLN A 551 -41.86 -2.31 5.76
CA GLN A 551 -43.06 -1.51 6.06
C GLN A 551 -43.01 -0.89 7.46
N ALA A 552 -42.22 -1.46 8.37
CA ALA A 552 -41.95 -0.89 9.69
C ALA A 552 -41.44 0.56 9.63
N LEU A 553 -40.85 1.00 8.51
CA LEU A 553 -40.44 2.39 8.32
C LEU A 553 -41.57 3.41 8.56
N ALA A 554 -42.83 3.07 8.25
CA ALA A 554 -43.96 3.97 8.52
C ALA A 554 -44.13 4.32 10.01
N GLU A 555 -43.69 3.44 10.92
CA GLU A 555 -43.75 3.67 12.38
C GLU A 555 -42.58 4.53 12.89
N HIS A 556 -41.53 4.70 12.07
CA HIS A 556 -40.29 5.39 12.43
C HIS A 556 -40.19 6.81 11.87
N VAL A 557 -41.08 7.21 10.94
CA VAL A 557 -41.07 8.52 10.29
C VAL A 557 -42.08 9.47 10.94
N HIS A 558 -41.60 10.60 11.46
CA HIS A 558 -42.40 11.64 12.13
C HIS A 558 -42.88 12.74 11.17
N ALA A 559 -43.54 12.35 10.08
CA ALA A 559 -44.18 13.27 9.12
C ALA A 559 -45.39 12.60 8.44
N ASP A 560 -46.29 13.42 7.86
CA ASP A 560 -47.45 12.91 7.12
C ASP A 560 -46.99 12.25 5.79
N SER A 561 -45.93 12.80 5.19
CA SER A 561 -45.26 12.17 4.05
C SER A 561 -43.76 12.47 4.01
N ALA A 562 -42.97 11.51 3.53
CA ALA A 562 -41.54 11.68 3.32
C ALA A 562 -41.02 10.86 2.12
N VAL A 563 -39.99 11.39 1.46
CA VAL A 563 -39.20 10.63 0.48
C VAL A 563 -37.76 10.58 0.97
N LEU A 564 -37.27 9.37 1.22
CA LEU A 564 -36.00 9.10 1.89
C LEU A 564 -35.09 8.30 0.96
N ASP A 565 -33.81 8.64 0.95
CA ASP A 565 -32.79 7.93 0.18
C ASP A 565 -31.95 7.05 1.12
N GLY A 566 -31.84 5.78 0.78
CA GLY A 566 -31.25 4.77 1.63
C GLY A 566 -30.68 3.58 0.88
N GLU A 567 -30.20 2.62 1.65
CA GLU A 567 -29.62 1.37 1.16
C GLU A 567 -30.12 0.19 1.98
N ILE A 568 -30.57 -0.86 1.29
CA ILE A 568 -30.99 -2.11 1.93
C ILE A 568 -29.75 -3.01 2.04
N VAL A 569 -29.41 -3.42 3.26
CA VAL A 569 -28.26 -4.28 3.55
C VAL A 569 -28.70 -5.56 4.24
N ALA A 570 -27.90 -6.62 4.09
CA ALA A 570 -28.04 -7.84 4.85
C ALA A 570 -26.82 -7.99 5.77
N LEU A 571 -27.03 -8.13 7.08
CA LEU A 571 -25.92 -8.26 8.02
C LEU A 571 -25.47 -9.72 8.18
N ASP A 572 -24.18 -9.89 8.47
CA ASP A 572 -23.59 -11.17 8.86
C ASP A 572 -23.74 -11.45 10.37
N ALA A 573 -23.24 -12.60 10.83
CA ALA A 573 -23.32 -12.98 12.25
C ALA A 573 -22.54 -12.05 13.20
N LYS A 574 -21.66 -11.21 12.65
CA LYS A 574 -20.88 -10.19 13.35
C LYS A 574 -21.47 -8.78 13.17
N GLY A 575 -22.63 -8.66 12.54
CA GLY A 575 -23.30 -7.38 12.29
C GLY A 575 -22.75 -6.59 11.10
N ARG A 576 -21.97 -7.21 10.20
CA ARG A 576 -21.36 -6.54 9.04
C ARG A 576 -22.21 -6.71 7.77
N PRO A 577 -22.41 -5.66 6.95
CA PRO A 577 -23.07 -5.79 5.66
C PRO A 577 -22.38 -6.83 4.77
N SER A 578 -23.19 -7.64 4.09
CA SER A 578 -22.72 -8.69 3.19
C SER A 578 -23.60 -8.76 1.96
N PHE A 579 -23.08 -8.25 0.84
CA PHE A 579 -23.80 -8.28 -0.43
C PHE A 579 -24.13 -9.72 -0.89
N SER A 580 -23.24 -10.69 -0.65
CA SER A 580 -23.50 -12.10 -0.97
C SER A 580 -24.72 -12.66 -0.25
N ARG A 581 -24.92 -12.28 1.02
CA ARG A 581 -26.12 -12.68 1.78
C ARG A 581 -27.37 -11.96 1.30
N LEU A 582 -27.25 -10.69 0.90
CA LEU A 582 -28.37 -9.92 0.37
C LEU A 582 -28.91 -10.50 -0.94
N GLN A 583 -28.06 -11.08 -1.78
CA GLN A 583 -28.47 -11.68 -3.06
C GLN A 583 -29.56 -12.75 -2.91
N GLN A 584 -29.58 -13.48 -1.79
CA GLN A 584 -30.59 -14.50 -1.51
C GLN A 584 -32.00 -13.91 -1.32
N ARG A 585 -32.10 -12.59 -1.05
CA ARG A 585 -33.36 -11.85 -0.92
C ARG A 585 -33.80 -11.18 -2.22
N MET A 586 -32.86 -10.91 -3.13
CA MET A 586 -33.10 -10.03 -4.28
C MET A 586 -34.04 -10.69 -5.31
N GLY A 587 -35.08 -9.95 -5.72
CA GLY A 587 -36.01 -10.38 -6.77
C GLY A 587 -37.05 -11.43 -6.34
N LEU A 588 -37.08 -11.84 -5.07
CA LEU A 588 -38.15 -12.69 -4.54
C LEU A 588 -39.44 -11.88 -4.40
N THR A 589 -40.53 -12.30 -5.01
CA THR A 589 -41.83 -11.58 -4.94
C THR A 589 -42.99 -12.45 -4.49
N ARG A 590 -42.85 -13.79 -4.53
CA ARG A 590 -43.89 -14.72 -4.08
C ARG A 590 -43.80 -14.89 -2.57
N LYS A 591 -44.90 -14.68 -1.85
CA LYS A 591 -44.98 -14.77 -0.39
C LYS A 591 -44.37 -16.05 0.20
N GLN A 592 -44.58 -17.19 -0.45
CA GLN A 592 -44.05 -18.49 -0.04
C GLN A 592 -42.52 -18.59 -0.11
N ASP A 593 -41.86 -17.79 -0.95
CA ASP A 593 -40.40 -17.73 -1.07
C ASP A 593 -39.82 -16.64 -0.17
N VAL A 594 -40.54 -15.52 -0.02
CA VAL A 594 -40.13 -14.35 0.79
C VAL A 594 -40.12 -14.67 2.29
N GLU A 595 -41.16 -15.32 2.82
CA GLU A 595 -41.23 -15.58 4.27
C GLU A 595 -40.10 -16.48 4.82
N PRO A 596 -39.73 -17.60 4.16
CA PRO A 596 -38.57 -18.39 4.56
C PRO A 596 -37.26 -17.61 4.44
N ALA A 597 -37.06 -16.89 3.32
CA ALA A 597 -35.86 -16.09 3.09
C ALA A 597 -35.72 -14.96 4.12
N MET A 598 -36.85 -14.38 4.56
CA MET A 598 -36.89 -13.37 5.61
C MET A 598 -36.52 -13.90 6.99
N ARG A 599 -36.95 -15.13 7.33
CA ARG A 599 -36.52 -15.78 8.58
C ARG A 599 -35.05 -16.20 8.56
N ALA A 600 -34.54 -16.59 7.40
CA ALA A 600 -33.15 -17.01 7.24
C ALA A 600 -32.18 -15.82 7.22
N GLN A 601 -32.58 -14.72 6.60
CA GLN A 601 -31.73 -13.56 6.36
C GLN A 601 -32.52 -12.26 6.59
N ALA A 602 -32.32 -11.66 7.77
CA ALA A 602 -32.82 -10.34 8.07
C ALA A 602 -32.07 -9.27 7.25
N VAL A 603 -32.78 -8.19 6.93
CA VAL A 603 -32.24 -7.01 6.26
C VAL A 603 -32.45 -5.77 7.12
N GLN A 604 -31.68 -4.74 6.85
CA GLN A 604 -31.87 -3.40 7.40
C GLN A 604 -31.94 -2.38 6.27
N LEU A 605 -32.69 -1.31 6.48
CA LEU A 605 -32.75 -0.12 5.64
C LEU A 605 -31.94 1.00 6.33
N LEU A 606 -30.80 1.33 5.72
CA LEU A 606 -29.91 2.38 6.17
C LEU A 606 -30.22 3.67 5.41
N LEU A 607 -30.77 4.67 6.10
CA LEU A 607 -31.19 5.95 5.51
C LEU A 607 -30.10 7.00 5.68
N PHE A 608 -29.80 7.77 4.63
CA PHE A 608 -28.72 8.77 4.68
C PHE A 608 -29.06 10.12 4.01
N ASP A 609 -30.22 10.29 3.38
CA ASP A 609 -30.70 11.60 2.90
C ASP A 609 -32.24 11.67 2.91
N VAL A 610 -32.78 12.88 2.94
CA VAL A 610 -34.22 13.18 2.84
C VAL A 610 -34.44 14.13 1.68
N LEU A 611 -35.33 13.75 0.75
CA LEU A 611 -35.55 14.43 -0.52
C LEU A 611 -36.84 15.25 -0.54
N GLU A 612 -37.82 14.86 0.29
CA GLU A 612 -39.11 15.52 0.43
C GLU A 612 -39.69 15.26 1.82
N VAL A 613 -40.33 16.27 2.43
CA VAL A 613 -41.10 16.15 3.68
C VAL A 613 -42.39 16.94 3.53
N ASP A 614 -43.53 16.34 3.85
CA ASP A 614 -44.87 16.95 3.79
C ASP A 614 -45.15 17.70 2.47
N GLY A 615 -44.79 17.04 1.35
CA GLY A 615 -44.92 17.58 0.00
C GLY A 615 -43.97 18.72 -0.36
N ARG A 616 -42.96 19.03 0.49
CA ARG A 616 -41.92 20.03 0.21
C ARG A 616 -40.59 19.36 -0.12
N ALA A 617 -40.11 19.60 -1.33
CA ALA A 617 -38.81 19.12 -1.76
C ALA A 617 -37.67 19.82 -0.99
N THR A 618 -36.74 19.03 -0.44
CA THR A 618 -35.55 19.48 0.29
C THR A 618 -34.30 19.47 -0.58
N VAL A 619 -34.36 18.91 -1.79
CA VAL A 619 -33.21 18.66 -2.68
C VAL A 619 -32.35 19.90 -2.99
N ARG A 620 -32.89 21.12 -2.87
CA ARG A 620 -32.13 22.37 -3.07
C ARG A 620 -31.38 22.85 -1.82
N ALA A 621 -31.72 22.35 -0.63
CA ALA A 621 -31.05 22.72 0.60
C ALA A 621 -29.65 22.08 0.66
N PRO A 622 -28.68 22.68 1.39
CA PRO A 622 -27.41 22.07 1.77
C PRO A 622 -27.54 20.64 2.29
N TYR A 623 -26.54 19.79 2.02
CA TYR A 623 -26.52 18.41 2.53
C TYR A 623 -26.66 18.36 4.06
N ARG A 624 -25.92 19.19 4.78
CA ARG A 624 -25.99 19.26 6.25
C ARG A 624 -27.40 19.52 6.77
N ASP A 625 -28.17 20.40 6.12
CA ASP A 625 -29.52 20.74 6.55
C ASP A 625 -30.50 19.58 6.31
N ARG A 626 -30.34 18.87 5.19
CA ARG A 626 -31.12 17.67 4.89
C ARG A 626 -30.76 16.55 5.85
N ARG A 627 -29.48 16.38 6.15
CA ARG A 627 -28.99 15.36 7.07
C ARG A 627 -29.52 15.58 8.48
N ASP A 628 -29.42 16.80 8.98
CA ASP A 628 -29.99 17.20 10.27
C ASP A 628 -31.51 17.00 10.32
N LEU A 629 -32.21 17.25 9.20
CA LEU A 629 -33.64 17.00 9.09
C LEU A 629 -33.97 15.51 9.13
N LEU A 630 -33.22 14.67 8.43
CA LEU A 630 -33.39 13.22 8.45
C LEU A 630 -33.26 12.66 9.87
N GLU A 631 -32.23 13.08 10.61
CA GLU A 631 -31.97 12.61 11.98
C GLU A 631 -33.06 13.01 12.98
N ARG A 632 -33.79 14.11 12.73
CA ARG A 632 -34.96 14.50 13.53
C ARG A 632 -36.25 13.82 13.06
N LEU A 633 -36.32 13.48 11.79
CA LEU A 633 -37.52 12.94 11.15
C LEU A 633 -37.66 11.44 11.41
N VAL A 634 -36.56 10.71 11.53
CA VAL A 634 -36.57 9.25 11.58
C VAL A 634 -35.88 8.75 12.85
N ASP A 635 -36.65 8.08 13.71
CA ASP A 635 -36.08 7.37 14.84
C ASP A 635 -35.57 5.98 14.41
N GLY A 636 -34.36 5.60 14.84
CA GLY A 636 -33.82 4.27 14.60
C GLY A 636 -34.55 3.18 15.40
N GLY A 637 -34.73 2.01 14.79
CA GLY A 637 -35.35 0.86 15.44
C GLY A 637 -35.74 -0.27 14.48
N GLY A 638 -35.78 -1.50 15.00
CA GLY A 638 -36.15 -2.67 14.20
C GLY A 638 -35.25 -2.83 12.96
N PRO A 639 -35.80 -2.92 11.74
CA PRO A 639 -35.03 -3.02 10.52
C PRO A 639 -34.66 -1.65 9.91
N VAL A 640 -34.86 -0.52 10.62
CA VAL A 640 -34.59 0.83 10.11
C VAL A 640 -33.50 1.51 10.94
N GLU A 641 -32.53 2.11 10.25
CA GLU A 641 -31.43 2.81 10.90
C GLU A 641 -31.04 4.07 10.12
N VAL A 642 -30.62 5.11 10.84
CA VAL A 642 -30.00 6.33 10.28
C VAL A 642 -28.54 6.32 10.74
N PRO A 643 -27.61 5.74 9.95
CA PRO A 643 -26.23 5.60 10.39
C PRO A 643 -25.57 6.98 10.53
N PRO A 644 -24.71 7.20 11.54
CA PRO A 644 -24.17 8.52 11.83
C PRO A 644 -23.22 9.05 10.75
N VAL A 645 -23.11 10.37 10.65
CA VAL A 645 -21.97 11.02 10.00
C VAL A 645 -20.75 10.80 10.91
N VAL A 646 -19.71 10.18 10.37
CA VAL A 646 -18.49 9.77 11.10
C VAL A 646 -17.68 10.99 11.51
N ALA A 647 -17.52 11.93 10.58
CA ALA A 647 -16.86 13.20 10.80
C ALA A 647 -17.36 14.23 9.79
N THR A 648 -17.28 15.51 10.13
CA THR A 648 -17.38 16.60 9.15
C THR A 648 -16.13 17.45 9.30
N ALA A 649 -15.38 17.61 8.21
CA ALA A 649 -14.09 18.27 8.23
C ALA A 649 -13.89 19.14 6.98
N SER A 650 -13.01 20.12 7.10
CA SER A 650 -12.53 21.03 6.06
C SER A 650 -11.09 21.39 6.40
N GLY A 651 -10.36 21.96 5.45
CA GLY A 651 -8.97 22.36 5.61
C GLY A 651 -8.09 21.16 5.94
N ASP A 652 -7.14 21.37 6.84
CA ASP A 652 -6.11 20.39 7.20
C ASP A 652 -6.69 19.14 7.88
N ASP A 653 -7.82 19.28 8.58
CA ASP A 653 -8.49 18.16 9.27
C ASP A 653 -9.17 17.19 8.28
N LEU A 654 -9.44 17.62 7.05
CA LEU A 654 -10.20 16.82 6.08
C LEU A 654 -9.49 15.52 5.73
N ARG A 655 -8.18 15.58 5.48
CA ARG A 655 -7.42 14.39 5.09
C ARG A 655 -7.35 13.38 6.23
N GLY A 656 -6.99 13.84 7.43
CA GLY A 656 -6.98 13.00 8.63
C GLY A 656 -8.34 12.38 8.92
N ALA A 657 -9.42 13.16 8.85
CA ALA A 657 -10.77 12.65 9.06
C ALA A 657 -11.19 11.59 8.02
N VAL A 658 -10.80 11.74 6.75
CA VAL A 658 -11.05 10.74 5.70
C VAL A 658 -10.22 9.48 5.94
N ASP A 659 -8.95 9.63 6.31
CA ASP A 659 -8.05 8.51 6.56
C ASP A 659 -8.47 7.71 7.81
N ASP A 660 -8.85 8.38 8.89
CA ASP A 660 -9.41 7.77 10.10
C ASP A 660 -10.72 7.04 9.81
N ALA A 661 -11.61 7.64 9.02
CA ALA A 661 -12.84 7.01 8.61
C ALA A 661 -12.59 5.79 7.69
N MET A 662 -11.57 5.85 6.82
CA MET A 662 -11.13 4.72 6.02
C MET A 662 -10.52 3.61 6.88
N ALA A 663 -9.67 3.93 7.85
CA ALA A 663 -9.11 2.96 8.80
C ALA A 663 -10.22 2.26 9.58
N THR A 664 -11.16 3.04 10.14
CA THR A 664 -12.35 2.53 10.84
C THR A 664 -13.20 1.64 9.93
N SER A 665 -13.43 2.08 8.68
CA SER A 665 -14.15 1.30 7.66
C SER A 665 -13.46 -0.05 7.40
N ARG A 666 -12.13 -0.09 7.39
CA ARG A 666 -11.34 -1.33 7.22
C ARG A 666 -11.47 -2.26 8.42
N GLU A 667 -11.38 -1.74 9.65
CA GLU A 667 -11.54 -2.52 10.88
C GLU A 667 -12.93 -3.16 10.98
N LEU A 668 -13.96 -2.41 10.57
CA LEU A 668 -15.35 -2.88 10.52
C LEU A 668 -15.63 -3.80 9.32
N GLY A 669 -14.67 -3.94 8.38
CA GLY A 669 -14.82 -4.74 7.17
C GLY A 669 -15.89 -4.20 6.20
N LEU A 670 -16.05 -2.88 6.14
CA LEU A 670 -16.99 -2.17 5.26
C LEU A 670 -16.34 -1.88 3.89
N GLU A 671 -17.13 -1.41 2.92
CA GLU A 671 -16.64 -1.21 1.55
C GLU A 671 -15.68 0.00 1.43
N GLY A 672 -15.85 0.98 2.31
CA GLY A 672 -15.10 2.23 2.31
C GLY A 672 -15.91 3.36 2.95
N VAL A 673 -15.77 4.57 2.41
CA VAL A 673 -16.52 5.76 2.85
C VAL A 673 -17.12 6.50 1.64
N VAL A 674 -18.20 7.23 1.90
CA VAL A 674 -18.74 8.25 1.00
C VAL A 674 -18.56 9.60 1.66
N VAL A 675 -17.88 10.49 0.96
CA VAL A 675 -17.62 11.86 1.39
C VAL A 675 -18.57 12.78 0.63
N LYS A 676 -19.38 13.56 1.35
CA LYS A 676 -20.42 14.43 0.77
C LYS A 676 -20.14 15.88 1.15
N ARG A 677 -20.09 16.78 0.17
CA ARG A 677 -19.91 18.20 0.43
C ARG A 677 -21.10 18.75 1.22
N ALA A 678 -20.82 19.34 2.37
CA ALA A 678 -21.82 19.70 3.38
C ALA A 678 -22.81 20.77 2.89
N ASP A 679 -22.39 21.65 1.99
CA ASP A 679 -23.24 22.71 1.42
C ASP A 679 -23.93 22.33 0.11
N ALA A 680 -23.68 21.12 -0.42
CA ALA A 680 -24.13 20.75 -1.75
C ALA A 680 -25.64 20.41 -1.82
N PRO A 681 -26.33 20.87 -2.88
CA PRO A 681 -27.69 20.42 -3.16
C PRO A 681 -27.70 18.97 -3.65
N TYR A 682 -28.81 18.28 -3.40
CA TYR A 682 -29.08 16.99 -4.01
C TYR A 682 -29.47 17.19 -5.48
N ARG A 683 -28.86 16.42 -6.38
CA ARG A 683 -29.15 16.47 -7.83
C ARG A 683 -29.73 15.14 -8.30
N PRO A 684 -31.06 14.98 -8.34
CA PRO A 684 -31.69 13.72 -8.69
C PRO A 684 -31.22 13.17 -10.03
N GLY A 685 -30.80 11.92 -10.05
CA GLY A 685 -30.32 11.21 -11.25
C GLY A 685 -28.98 11.66 -11.82
N ALA A 686 -28.34 12.69 -11.27
CA ALA A 686 -27.05 13.20 -11.74
C ALA A 686 -25.88 12.51 -11.02
N ARG A 687 -24.79 12.28 -11.76
CA ARG A 687 -23.47 11.97 -11.17
C ARG A 687 -22.79 13.27 -10.80
N SER A 688 -22.31 13.37 -9.56
CA SER A 688 -21.76 14.61 -9.00
C SER A 688 -20.41 14.38 -8.34
N LYS A 689 -19.55 15.40 -8.38
CA LYS A 689 -18.31 15.45 -7.59
C LYS A 689 -18.58 15.84 -6.14
N ASP A 690 -19.77 16.35 -5.82
CA ASP A 690 -20.15 16.70 -4.45
C ASP A 690 -20.34 15.45 -3.57
N TRP A 691 -20.45 14.27 -4.18
CA TRP A 691 -20.48 12.97 -3.50
C TRP A 691 -19.34 12.13 -4.04
N VAL A 692 -18.39 11.77 -3.18
CA VAL A 692 -17.17 11.10 -3.58
C VAL A 692 -17.03 9.78 -2.82
N LYS A 693 -16.91 8.68 -3.56
CA LYS A 693 -16.68 7.35 -2.96
C LYS A 693 -15.19 7.05 -2.86
N ARG A 694 -14.74 6.61 -1.69
CA ARG A 694 -13.40 6.06 -1.41
C ARG A 694 -13.58 4.63 -0.95
N LYS A 695 -12.96 3.67 -1.65
CA LYS A 695 -13.15 2.22 -1.41
C LYS A 695 -11.81 1.57 -1.08
N HIS A 696 -11.83 0.48 -0.32
CA HIS A 696 -10.64 -0.35 -0.07
C HIS A 696 -10.22 -1.16 -1.29
N GLU A 697 -11.20 -1.70 -2.01
CA GLU A 697 -11.01 -2.57 -3.18
C GLU A 697 -11.73 -1.97 -4.39
N ARG A 698 -11.16 -2.15 -5.59
CA ARG A 698 -11.83 -1.73 -6.83
C ARG A 698 -12.92 -2.75 -7.18
N GLN A 699 -14.08 -2.23 -7.54
CA GLN A 699 -15.25 -3.02 -7.93
C GLN A 699 -15.79 -2.50 -9.25
N GLN A 700 -16.29 -3.41 -10.08
CA GLN A 700 -16.83 -3.10 -11.39
C GLN A 700 -18.10 -3.90 -11.62
N GLU A 701 -19.17 -3.21 -12.01
CA GLU A 701 -20.35 -3.85 -12.59
C GLU A 701 -19.97 -4.39 -13.97
N VAL A 702 -20.39 -5.61 -14.31
CA VAL A 702 -20.00 -6.25 -15.56
C VAL A 702 -21.19 -6.93 -16.22
N VAL A 703 -21.25 -6.87 -17.55
CA VAL A 703 -22.22 -7.62 -18.34
C VAL A 703 -21.65 -8.99 -18.64
N VAL A 704 -22.39 -10.05 -18.30
CA VAL A 704 -22.00 -11.42 -18.60
C VAL A 704 -22.39 -11.76 -20.03
N GLY A 705 -21.38 -12.08 -20.86
CA GLY A 705 -21.56 -12.38 -22.29
C GLY A 705 -21.05 -13.76 -22.71
N GLY A 706 -20.42 -14.49 -21.80
CA GLY A 706 -20.11 -15.91 -21.99
C GLY A 706 -19.63 -16.57 -20.71
N TRP A 707 -19.35 -17.87 -20.80
CA TRP A 707 -18.73 -18.65 -19.74
C TRP A 707 -17.85 -19.74 -20.36
N ARG A 708 -16.95 -20.29 -19.55
CA ARG A 708 -16.09 -21.43 -19.95
C ARG A 708 -16.29 -22.60 -19.00
N PRO A 709 -16.20 -23.85 -19.48
CA PRO A 709 -16.36 -25.02 -18.65
C PRO A 709 -15.27 -25.14 -17.58
N GLY A 710 -15.63 -25.72 -16.44
CA GLY A 710 -14.68 -26.04 -15.38
C GLY A 710 -13.84 -27.29 -15.69
N HIS A 711 -12.71 -27.42 -15.00
CA HIS A 711 -11.85 -28.60 -15.04
C HIS A 711 -11.82 -29.31 -13.67
N GLY A 712 -11.45 -30.58 -13.65
CA GLY A 712 -11.32 -31.37 -12.41
C GLY A 712 -12.66 -31.51 -11.67
N ARG A 713 -12.73 -31.09 -10.41
CA ARG A 713 -13.95 -31.21 -9.58
C ARG A 713 -15.14 -30.39 -10.12
N ARG A 714 -14.91 -29.44 -11.04
CA ARG A 714 -15.93 -28.59 -11.70
C ARG A 714 -16.25 -29.01 -13.14
N GLU A 715 -15.80 -30.19 -13.55
CA GLU A 715 -16.05 -30.73 -14.88
C GLU A 715 -17.56 -30.89 -15.14
N GLY A 716 -18.04 -30.36 -16.28
CA GLY A 716 -19.46 -30.38 -16.66
C GLY A 716 -20.28 -29.16 -16.21
N GLY A 717 -19.70 -28.20 -15.48
CA GLY A 717 -20.34 -26.96 -15.04
C GLY A 717 -19.59 -25.69 -15.44
N VAL A 718 -20.05 -24.53 -14.94
CA VAL A 718 -19.40 -23.24 -15.18
C VAL A 718 -18.06 -23.19 -14.41
N GLY A 719 -16.97 -22.91 -15.12
CA GLY A 719 -15.63 -22.74 -14.54
C GLY A 719 -15.20 -21.29 -14.41
N SER A 720 -15.60 -20.44 -15.36
CA SER A 720 -15.35 -18.99 -15.33
C SER A 720 -16.36 -18.23 -16.17
N LEU A 721 -16.56 -16.95 -15.86
CA LEU A 721 -17.39 -16.02 -16.64
C LEU A 721 -16.52 -15.16 -17.55
N LEU A 722 -17.04 -14.88 -18.75
CA LEU A 722 -16.50 -13.93 -19.71
C LEU A 722 -17.36 -12.67 -19.66
N VAL A 723 -16.74 -11.57 -19.27
CA VAL A 723 -17.45 -10.35 -18.88
C VAL A 723 -16.99 -9.14 -19.67
N GLY A 724 -17.86 -8.13 -19.76
CA GLY A 724 -17.57 -6.89 -20.48
C GLY A 724 -18.23 -5.67 -19.88
N VAL A 725 -17.81 -4.50 -20.35
CA VAL A 725 -18.35 -3.18 -19.98
C VAL A 725 -18.66 -2.39 -21.25
N ASN A 726 -19.62 -1.47 -21.20
CA ASN A 726 -19.93 -0.61 -22.33
C ASN A 726 -18.95 0.56 -22.40
N GLU A 727 -18.32 0.71 -23.56
CA GLU A 727 -17.48 1.85 -23.92
C GLU A 727 -17.83 2.27 -25.35
N ASP A 728 -18.03 3.57 -25.57
CA ASP A 728 -18.37 4.16 -26.88
C ASP A 728 -19.57 3.49 -27.58
N GLY A 729 -20.57 3.07 -26.79
CA GLY A 729 -21.79 2.42 -27.28
C GLY A 729 -21.59 0.97 -27.73
N ARG A 730 -20.46 0.34 -27.38
CA ARG A 730 -20.17 -1.07 -27.68
C ARG A 730 -19.81 -1.84 -26.41
N LEU A 731 -20.12 -3.13 -26.39
CA LEU A 731 -19.76 -4.01 -25.28
C LEU A 731 -18.34 -4.54 -25.47
N ARG A 732 -17.38 -3.96 -24.74
CA ARG A 732 -15.96 -4.33 -24.77
C ARG A 732 -15.67 -5.48 -23.82
N TYR A 733 -14.83 -6.43 -24.27
CA TYR A 733 -14.38 -7.52 -23.42
C TYR A 733 -13.52 -6.99 -22.26
N ALA A 734 -13.98 -7.19 -21.04
CA ALA A 734 -13.31 -6.73 -19.83
C ALA A 734 -12.50 -7.84 -19.15
N GLY A 735 -12.64 -9.11 -19.55
CA GLY A 735 -11.79 -10.20 -19.08
C GLY A 735 -12.52 -11.46 -18.63
N ARG A 736 -11.73 -12.40 -18.08
CA ARG A 736 -12.18 -13.69 -17.55
C ARG A 736 -12.18 -13.67 -16.03
N VAL A 737 -13.29 -14.08 -15.43
CA VAL A 737 -13.49 -14.14 -13.98
C VAL A 737 -13.58 -15.61 -13.57
N GLY A 738 -12.53 -16.15 -12.95
CA GLY A 738 -12.42 -17.57 -12.60
C GLY A 738 -12.50 -17.89 -11.10
N THR A 739 -12.59 -16.87 -10.25
CA THR A 739 -12.57 -17.01 -8.79
C THR A 739 -13.71 -16.20 -8.16
N GLY A 740 -14.00 -16.41 -6.87
CA GLY A 740 -15.09 -15.72 -6.16
C GLY A 740 -16.46 -16.43 -6.25
N PHE A 741 -16.49 -17.68 -6.69
CA PHE A 741 -17.70 -18.51 -6.73
C PHE A 741 -17.69 -19.52 -5.58
N SER A 742 -18.82 -19.68 -4.89
CA SER A 742 -19.14 -20.92 -4.16
C SER A 742 -19.72 -21.97 -5.12
N ASP A 743 -19.79 -23.23 -4.68
CA ASP A 743 -20.39 -24.30 -5.50
C ASP A 743 -21.88 -24.00 -5.79
N GLU A 744 -22.60 -23.42 -4.82
CA GLU A 744 -24.00 -22.98 -5.00
C GLU A 744 -24.11 -21.82 -6.00
N ASP A 745 -23.15 -20.90 -6.02
CA ASP A 745 -23.12 -19.81 -7.01
C ASP A 745 -22.95 -20.35 -8.43
N LEU A 746 -22.09 -21.36 -8.63
CA LEU A 746 -21.87 -21.94 -9.96
C LEU A 746 -23.13 -22.62 -10.50
N ASP A 747 -23.86 -23.33 -9.66
CA ASP A 747 -25.15 -23.95 -10.02
C ASP A 747 -26.21 -22.89 -10.34
N ALA A 748 -26.30 -21.84 -9.51
CA ALA A 748 -27.23 -20.73 -9.75
C ALA A 748 -26.88 -19.94 -11.02
N ILE A 749 -25.60 -19.73 -11.29
CA ILE A 749 -25.12 -19.10 -12.53
C ILE A 749 -25.49 -19.96 -13.73
N ALA A 750 -25.20 -21.26 -13.70
CA ALA A 750 -25.54 -22.18 -14.79
C ALA A 750 -27.05 -22.16 -15.09
N ALA A 751 -27.89 -22.23 -14.05
CA ALA A 751 -29.33 -22.16 -14.19
C ALA A 751 -29.82 -20.81 -14.77
N ARG A 752 -29.19 -19.70 -14.38
CA ARG A 752 -29.56 -18.36 -14.85
C ARG A 752 -29.09 -18.07 -16.28
N LEU A 753 -27.98 -18.67 -16.70
CA LEU A 753 -27.47 -18.57 -18.06
C LEU A 753 -28.20 -19.51 -19.04
N ALA A 754 -28.85 -20.56 -18.53
CA ALA A 754 -29.60 -21.50 -19.36
C ALA A 754 -30.69 -20.77 -20.17
N GLY A 755 -30.67 -20.94 -21.50
CA GLY A 755 -31.63 -20.30 -22.40
C GLY A 755 -31.21 -18.92 -22.91
N HIS A 756 -30.06 -18.40 -22.48
CA HIS A 756 -29.45 -17.21 -23.05
C HIS A 756 -28.43 -17.52 -24.17
N ASP A 757 -28.28 -18.79 -24.56
CA ASP A 757 -27.28 -19.28 -25.50
C ASP A 757 -27.26 -18.55 -26.84
N ARG A 758 -26.07 -18.30 -27.36
CA ARG A 758 -25.88 -17.77 -28.72
C ARG A 758 -24.64 -18.34 -29.39
N ARG A 759 -24.60 -18.21 -30.73
CA ARG A 759 -23.56 -18.82 -31.58
C ARG A 759 -22.24 -18.04 -31.64
N THR A 760 -22.28 -16.74 -31.37
CA THR A 760 -21.12 -15.84 -31.56
C THR A 760 -20.89 -14.99 -30.31
N SER A 761 -19.66 -14.51 -30.13
CA SER A 761 -19.30 -13.64 -28.99
C SER A 761 -20.09 -12.32 -29.02
N PRO A 762 -20.55 -11.81 -27.86
CA PRO A 762 -21.16 -10.47 -27.76
C PRO A 762 -20.13 -9.36 -27.60
N PHE A 763 -18.86 -9.72 -27.44
CA PHE A 763 -17.78 -8.79 -27.19
C PHE A 763 -16.95 -8.55 -28.44
N ASP A 764 -16.42 -7.33 -28.54
CA ASP A 764 -15.31 -7.01 -29.45
C ASP A 764 -13.97 -7.49 -28.85
N ASP A 765 -13.03 -7.94 -29.70
CA ASP A 765 -11.62 -8.20 -29.37
C ASP A 765 -11.32 -9.23 -28.25
N VAL A 766 -12.07 -10.34 -28.19
CA VAL A 766 -11.79 -11.43 -27.23
C VAL A 766 -10.52 -12.20 -27.60
N PRO A 767 -9.57 -12.40 -26.67
CA PRO A 767 -8.39 -13.26 -26.88
C PRO A 767 -8.75 -14.68 -27.32
N ARG A 768 -7.94 -15.26 -28.24
CA ARG A 768 -8.11 -16.66 -28.67
C ARG A 768 -8.11 -17.65 -27.50
N ALA A 769 -7.30 -17.40 -26.48
CA ALA A 769 -7.19 -18.26 -25.31
C ALA A 769 -8.49 -18.28 -24.47
N ASP A 770 -9.27 -17.21 -24.51
CA ASP A 770 -10.55 -17.10 -23.79
C ASP A 770 -11.75 -17.49 -24.66
N ALA A 771 -11.62 -17.40 -25.99
CA ALA A 771 -12.68 -17.76 -26.92
C ALA A 771 -12.77 -19.26 -27.26
N GLY A 772 -11.69 -20.04 -27.04
CA GLY A 772 -11.52 -21.39 -27.60
C GLY A 772 -12.60 -22.42 -27.23
N ASP A 773 -13.02 -22.44 -25.97
CA ASP A 773 -14.04 -23.33 -25.38
C ASP A 773 -15.19 -22.53 -24.73
N ALA A 774 -15.36 -21.29 -25.17
CA ALA A 774 -16.37 -20.39 -24.63
C ALA A 774 -17.78 -20.76 -25.08
N HIS A 775 -18.71 -20.77 -24.13
CA HIS A 775 -20.15 -20.77 -24.36
C HIS A 775 -20.65 -19.33 -24.30
N TRP A 776 -21.10 -18.80 -25.45
CA TRP A 776 -21.56 -17.42 -25.54
C TRP A 776 -23.01 -17.29 -25.11
N VAL A 777 -23.31 -16.22 -24.38
CA VAL A 777 -24.66 -15.89 -23.94
C VAL A 777 -25.07 -14.49 -24.41
N THR A 778 -26.37 -14.28 -24.50
CA THR A 778 -26.96 -12.97 -24.78
C THR A 778 -26.64 -12.04 -23.60
N PRO A 779 -26.05 -10.85 -23.83
CA PRO A 779 -25.53 -9.96 -22.79
C PRO A 779 -26.65 -9.21 -22.06
N ALA A 780 -27.54 -9.96 -21.41
CA ALA A 780 -28.75 -9.46 -20.74
C ALA A 780 -28.63 -9.43 -19.21
N LEU A 781 -27.55 -10.00 -18.66
CA LEU A 781 -27.37 -10.21 -17.23
C LEU A 781 -26.17 -9.42 -16.72
N VAL A 782 -26.37 -8.67 -15.65
CA VAL A 782 -25.35 -7.84 -15.01
C VAL A 782 -24.94 -8.49 -13.69
N GLY A 783 -23.63 -8.57 -13.47
CA GLY A 783 -23.05 -8.93 -12.19
C GLY A 783 -22.06 -7.88 -11.71
N GLU A 784 -21.37 -8.19 -10.63
CA GLU A 784 -20.34 -7.36 -10.05
C GLU A 784 -19.10 -8.20 -9.74
N VAL A 785 -17.94 -7.61 -9.96
CA VAL A 785 -16.64 -8.21 -9.65
C VAL A 785 -15.81 -7.24 -8.84
N ARG A 786 -14.95 -7.78 -7.97
CA ARG A 786 -13.82 -7.04 -7.41
C ARG A 786 -12.57 -7.36 -8.21
N PHE A 787 -11.65 -6.42 -8.33
CA PHE A 787 -10.45 -6.56 -9.15
C PHE A 787 -9.32 -5.68 -8.61
N ALA A 788 -8.08 -5.99 -9.02
CA ALA A 788 -6.90 -5.24 -8.57
C ALA A 788 -6.75 -3.92 -9.34
N GLU A 789 -6.76 -3.99 -10.66
CA GLU A 789 -6.56 -2.83 -11.54
C GLU A 789 -7.12 -3.08 -12.95
N TRP A 790 -7.29 -1.99 -13.69
CA TRP A 790 -7.52 -2.05 -15.13
C TRP A 790 -6.17 -2.03 -15.84
N THR A 791 -5.94 -2.96 -16.75
CA THR A 791 -4.77 -2.96 -17.64
C THR A 791 -4.88 -1.88 -18.72
N ASP A 792 -3.76 -1.56 -19.36
CA ASP A 792 -3.70 -0.58 -20.46
C ASP A 792 -4.57 -0.97 -21.67
N ASP A 793 -4.81 -2.27 -21.89
CA ASP A 793 -5.72 -2.79 -22.90
C ASP A 793 -7.20 -2.84 -22.44
N GLY A 794 -7.52 -2.23 -21.30
CA GLY A 794 -8.89 -2.08 -20.81
C GLY A 794 -9.48 -3.37 -20.23
N ARG A 795 -8.65 -4.22 -19.60
CA ARG A 795 -9.09 -5.49 -18.99
C ARG A 795 -8.94 -5.48 -17.46
N LEU A 796 -9.77 -6.28 -16.81
CA LEU A 796 -9.76 -6.48 -15.38
C LEU A 796 -8.65 -7.46 -14.99
N ARG A 797 -7.71 -7.00 -14.16
CA ARG A 797 -6.65 -7.86 -13.60
C ARG A 797 -7.09 -8.43 -12.26
N GLN A 798 -6.90 -9.74 -12.07
CA GLN A 798 -7.26 -10.47 -10.85
C GLN A 798 -8.72 -10.31 -10.42
N ALA A 799 -9.64 -10.32 -11.40
CA ALA A 799 -11.06 -10.22 -11.13
C ALA A 799 -11.60 -11.45 -10.37
N SER A 800 -12.43 -11.22 -9.36
CA SER A 800 -13.20 -12.25 -8.68
C SER A 800 -14.68 -11.85 -8.55
N TRP A 801 -15.56 -12.82 -8.72
CA TRP A 801 -17.01 -12.64 -8.72
C TRP A 801 -17.53 -12.23 -7.34
N ARG A 802 -18.45 -11.27 -7.30
CA ARG A 802 -19.18 -10.88 -6.09
C ARG A 802 -20.64 -11.29 -6.14
N GLY A 803 -21.26 -11.28 -7.32
CA GLY A 803 -22.68 -11.59 -7.43
C GLY A 803 -23.44 -10.99 -8.60
N TRP A 804 -24.72 -11.29 -8.68
CA TRP A 804 -25.66 -10.72 -9.64
C TRP A 804 -26.18 -9.36 -9.20
N ARG A 805 -26.41 -8.46 -10.18
CA ARG A 805 -26.97 -7.11 -10.01
C ARG A 805 -28.28 -6.97 -10.82
N PRO A 806 -29.37 -7.66 -10.42
CA PRO A 806 -30.65 -7.58 -11.13
C PRO A 806 -31.29 -6.19 -11.05
N ASP A 807 -30.79 -5.33 -10.15
CA ASP A 807 -31.16 -3.91 -10.07
C ASP A 807 -30.57 -3.08 -11.22
N LYS A 808 -29.61 -3.59 -12.00
CA LYS A 808 -28.94 -2.88 -13.10
C LYS A 808 -29.31 -3.42 -14.47
N ARG A 809 -29.37 -2.51 -15.45
CA ARG A 809 -29.55 -2.87 -16.86
C ARG A 809 -28.20 -2.95 -17.57
N PRO A 810 -28.01 -3.88 -18.53
CA PRO A 810 -26.73 -4.03 -19.22
C PRO A 810 -26.18 -2.74 -19.82
N GLU A 811 -27.03 -1.85 -20.33
CA GLU A 811 -26.62 -0.60 -20.99
C GLU A 811 -26.04 0.43 -20.02
N GLU A 812 -26.28 0.27 -18.72
CA GLU A 812 -25.81 1.17 -17.67
C GLU A 812 -24.41 0.80 -17.17
N VAL A 813 -23.94 -0.38 -17.56
CA VAL A 813 -22.64 -0.92 -17.15
C VAL A 813 -21.56 -0.26 -17.99
N VAL A 814 -20.96 0.79 -17.45
CA VAL A 814 -19.80 1.48 -18.03
C VAL A 814 -18.60 1.29 -17.13
N ARG A 815 -17.38 1.46 -17.68
CA ARG A 815 -16.16 1.45 -16.88
C ARG A 815 -16.25 2.50 -15.78
N GLU A 816 -16.14 2.08 -14.53
CA GLU A 816 -16.09 2.99 -13.40
C GLU A 816 -14.70 3.66 -13.36
N SER A 817 -14.72 5.01 -13.29
CA SER A 817 -13.53 5.87 -13.18
C SER A 817 -12.91 5.81 -11.79
#